data_AF-A0A945K193-F1
#
_entry.id   AF-A0A945K193-F1
#
_cell.length_a   1.000
_cell.length_b   1.000
_cell.length_c   1.000
_cell.angle_alpha   90.00
_cell.angle_beta   90.00
_cell.angle_gamma   90.00
#
_symmetry.space_group_name_H-M   'P 1'
#
loop_
_entity.id
_entity.type
_entity.pdbx_description
1 polymer ?
#
loop_
_entity_poly.entity_id
_entity_poly.type
_entity_poly.pdbx_seq_one_letter_code
_entity_poly.pdbx_strand_id
1 'polypeptide(L)'
;MTEPVVLRIAVRELVSFVLRSGDLGSAFMSASRAVEGTRGHQFVQDQRPEEYRSEVPVRFQVDDPEPAGVDEDGLPIPPLRLDISGRVDGVLEEPGILANGHLLVEEIKTTYAALDEDRADNLDHWAQAKIYAYILAQQHDVEHVDVQLTYVQLDTERLLEDRRTLSRGELAEFFTSTIERYLRWARIWHAWRARRDRSLHEMRFPFDDYRPGQQEMCDAVYETISSQGRLFAQAPTGIGKTVSALFPAVRALSGEGTKLEKVFYLTAKTSGRTVAEKALDDLRGAGARMKSVTLTAKDRICFNARDGKPCDQSTCEFALGYHDRANDAIEDTFRNNDAFTRTTIEEAAQKHTVCPFELSLDLSNWSDVIVCDYNYVFDPKAFLKRYFLEGTGDYAFLIDEAHNLVDRARDMYSAQLSRTQIRRVAQALKEPVPQVAHVLDTIDAFLKTQLQRADDEGDGRGWLDRDLPEDLLPLIQRAQAEAEPILARNSPSPWREELLDLFFAFVTFLRVTDLYDAHYVTYGEKVGQDFRLRLYCLDPARRLGEALKRGRSATFFSATLTPVDYFRRLLGGEHTDFSVELPSPFPPQNLAVLVDDGIDTTYRGRAHSYDDVAAAIAAAVKHRRGNYIVYFPSYKYLQEVVGRFEKVAAYGTMIMVQVPRMSERQKEQFLDVFRINNPDTVVGFAVMGGIFGEGIDLVGERLVGAVVVGVGLPQICLERDLIKGYYDEHEAAGFAYAYTYPGMNRVLQAAGRVIRTERDRGLILLIDKRFGREEYRALFPPWWQGPVVTRTPAAIEEAAAMFWGT
;
A
#
# COMPACT_ATOMS: atom_id res chain seq x y z
N MET A 1 -43.28 -5.03 -15.04
CA MET A 1 -42.28 -3.95 -15.19
C MET A 1 -41.26 -4.16 -14.09
N THR A 2 -40.00 -4.35 -14.42
CA THR A 2 -38.90 -4.39 -13.45
C THR A 2 -38.79 -3.02 -12.78
N GLU A 3 -38.65 -2.97 -11.46
CA GLU A 3 -38.41 -1.71 -10.75
C GLU A 3 -37.09 -1.09 -11.21
N PRO A 4 -37.02 0.25 -11.36
CA PRO A 4 -35.79 0.90 -11.77
C PRO A 4 -34.73 0.84 -10.66
N VAL A 5 -33.48 0.62 -11.07
CA VAL A 5 -32.33 0.71 -10.16
C VAL A 5 -32.11 2.18 -9.83
N VAL A 6 -32.24 2.52 -8.54
CA VAL A 6 -32.08 3.90 -8.07
C VAL A 6 -30.60 4.20 -7.80
N LEU A 7 -30.03 5.09 -8.60
CA LEU A 7 -28.70 5.64 -8.46
C LEU A 7 -28.76 6.91 -7.63
N ARG A 8 -28.11 6.93 -6.48
CA ARG A 8 -28.05 8.13 -5.64
C ARG A 8 -26.75 8.87 -5.93
N ILE A 9 -26.83 10.16 -6.19
CA ILE A 9 -25.66 11.00 -6.42
C ILE A 9 -25.83 12.39 -5.81
N ALA A 10 -24.77 12.93 -5.23
CA ALA A 10 -24.75 14.33 -4.82
C ALA A 10 -24.51 15.25 -6.03
N VAL A 11 -25.11 16.44 -6.09
CA VAL A 11 -24.88 17.41 -7.19
C VAL A 11 -23.39 17.70 -7.38
N ARG A 12 -22.63 17.84 -6.29
CA ARG A 12 -21.18 18.03 -6.33
C ARG A 12 -20.44 16.87 -7.00
N GLU A 13 -20.83 15.63 -6.70
CA GLU A 13 -20.22 14.43 -7.29
C GLU A 13 -20.57 14.32 -8.77
N LEU A 14 -21.83 14.61 -9.13
CA LEU A 14 -22.31 14.62 -10.51
C LEU A 14 -21.51 15.63 -11.37
N VAL A 15 -21.40 16.87 -10.90
CA VAL A 15 -20.62 17.91 -11.58
C VAL A 15 -19.15 17.51 -11.66
N SER A 16 -18.56 17.05 -10.55
CA SER A 16 -17.17 16.62 -10.51
C SER A 16 -16.89 15.37 -11.36
N PHE A 17 -17.91 14.58 -11.72
CA PHE A 17 -17.74 13.45 -12.62
C PHE A 17 -17.83 13.89 -14.09
N VAL A 18 -18.81 14.73 -14.41
CA VAL A 18 -19.13 15.08 -15.81
C VAL A 18 -18.29 16.26 -16.34
N LEU A 19 -18.04 17.27 -15.51
CA LEU A 19 -17.57 18.58 -15.96
C LEU A 19 -16.16 18.95 -15.49
N ARG A 20 -15.57 18.13 -14.62
CA ARG A 20 -14.23 18.35 -14.08
C ARG A 20 -13.25 18.63 -15.20
N SER A 21 -12.62 19.79 -15.12
CA SER A 21 -11.76 20.34 -16.17
C SER A 21 -10.49 20.94 -15.58
N GLY A 22 -9.49 21.14 -16.44
CA GLY A 22 -8.20 21.72 -16.07
C GLY A 22 -7.16 20.73 -15.54
N ASP A 23 -6.14 21.28 -14.90
CA ASP A 23 -4.92 20.56 -14.54
C ASP A 23 -5.12 19.64 -13.33
N LEU A 24 -4.21 18.66 -13.16
CA LEU A 24 -4.03 18.02 -11.86
C LEU A 24 -3.60 19.11 -10.86
N GLY A 25 -4.54 19.58 -10.05
CA GLY A 25 -4.30 20.70 -9.13
C GLY A 25 -3.09 20.46 -8.22
N SER A 26 -2.13 21.39 -8.27
CA SER A 26 -0.94 21.43 -7.40
C SER A 26 -1.20 21.98 -6.00
N ALA A 27 -2.46 22.10 -5.61
CA ALA A 27 -2.78 22.66 -4.32
C ALA A 27 -2.35 21.68 -3.25
N PHE A 28 -1.22 21.98 -2.61
CA PHE A 28 -1.02 21.71 -1.20
C PHE A 28 -2.38 21.90 -0.50
N MET A 29 -3.03 20.81 -0.13
CA MET A 29 -4.36 20.86 0.48
C MET A 29 -4.18 20.96 1.99
N SER A 30 -4.37 22.17 2.50
CA SER A 30 -4.38 22.45 3.93
C SER A 30 -5.40 21.59 4.67
N ALA A 31 -5.06 21.13 5.87
CA ALA A 31 -5.99 20.46 6.77
C ALA A 31 -7.04 21.42 7.35
N SER A 32 -6.77 22.73 7.39
CA SER A 32 -7.70 23.75 7.91
C SER A 32 -8.70 24.24 6.86
N ARG A 33 -8.52 23.89 5.58
CA ARG A 33 -9.34 24.38 4.44
C ARG A 33 -10.84 24.11 4.61
N ALA A 34 -11.23 23.01 5.26
CA ALA A 34 -12.64 22.70 5.50
C ALA A 34 -13.26 23.65 6.54
N VAL A 35 -12.56 23.90 7.65
CA VAL A 35 -13.00 24.79 8.74
C VAL A 35 -13.03 26.24 8.26
N GLU A 36 -11.99 26.66 7.55
CA GLU A 36 -11.90 28.00 6.95
C GLU A 36 -12.93 28.17 5.84
N GLY A 37 -13.20 27.11 5.07
CA GLY A 37 -14.30 27.04 4.12
C GLY A 37 -15.64 27.33 4.78
N THR A 38 -15.98 26.61 5.85
CA THR A 38 -17.22 26.84 6.61
C THR A 38 -17.29 28.26 7.17
N ARG A 39 -16.18 28.78 7.71
CA ARG A 39 -16.12 30.16 8.22
C ARG A 39 -16.35 31.18 7.10
N GLY A 40 -15.78 30.97 5.92
CA GLY A 40 -16.00 31.82 4.75
C GLY A 40 -17.45 31.80 4.27
N HIS A 41 -18.12 30.64 4.31
CA HIS A 41 -19.55 30.55 3.99
C HIS A 41 -20.39 31.32 5.01
N GLN A 42 -20.14 31.13 6.32
CA GLN A 42 -20.83 31.85 7.39
C GLN A 42 -20.64 33.37 7.26
N PHE A 43 -19.42 33.83 6.96
CA PHE A 43 -19.14 35.26 6.75
C PHE A 43 -19.99 35.88 5.64
N VAL A 44 -20.20 35.17 4.54
CA VAL A 44 -21.06 35.64 3.44
C VAL A 44 -22.53 35.60 3.86
N GLN A 45 -22.98 34.49 4.46
CA GLN A 45 -24.36 34.26 4.87
C GLN A 45 -24.82 35.29 5.92
N ASP A 46 -23.96 35.66 6.88
CA ASP A 46 -24.24 36.66 7.93
C ASP A 46 -24.45 38.08 7.37
N GLN A 47 -24.03 38.35 6.12
CA GLN A 47 -24.21 39.64 5.43
C GLN A 47 -25.46 39.68 4.55
N ARG A 48 -26.20 38.57 4.44
CA ARG A 48 -27.41 38.46 3.61
C ARG A 48 -28.65 38.94 4.39
N PRO A 49 -29.72 39.39 3.71
CA PRO A 49 -30.95 39.87 4.36
C PRO A 49 -31.69 38.74 5.10
N GLU A 50 -32.65 39.09 5.97
CA GLU A 50 -33.38 38.14 6.83
C GLU A 50 -34.18 37.09 6.03
N GLU A 51 -34.61 37.44 4.82
CA GLU A 51 -35.33 36.56 3.89
C GLU A 51 -34.42 35.53 3.20
N TYR A 52 -33.10 35.64 3.35
CA TYR A 52 -32.13 34.70 2.80
C TYR A 52 -32.13 33.40 3.60
N ARG A 53 -32.35 32.28 2.92
CA ARG A 53 -32.27 30.94 3.50
C ARG A 53 -30.93 30.32 3.13
N SER A 54 -30.11 30.03 4.13
CA SER A 54 -28.85 29.31 3.96
C SER A 54 -29.05 27.79 3.97
N GLU A 55 -28.15 27.09 3.30
CA GLU A 55 -28.02 25.62 3.35
C GLU A 55 -29.31 24.85 2.97
N VAL A 56 -30.02 25.30 1.92
CA VAL A 56 -31.32 24.76 1.51
C VAL A 56 -31.16 23.38 0.87
N PRO A 57 -31.77 22.31 1.42
CA PRO A 57 -31.68 20.97 0.84
C PRO A 57 -32.52 20.87 -0.44
N VAL A 58 -31.95 20.24 -1.46
CA VAL A 58 -32.64 19.96 -2.72
C VAL A 58 -32.54 18.48 -3.06
N ARG A 59 -33.59 17.96 -3.70
CA ARG A 59 -33.65 16.60 -4.21
C ARG A 59 -34.48 16.55 -5.49
N PHE A 60 -33.99 15.82 -6.49
CA PHE A 60 -34.66 15.69 -7.77
C PHE A 60 -34.46 14.28 -8.32
N GLN A 61 -35.53 13.70 -8.87
CA GLN A 61 -35.49 12.36 -9.46
C GLN A 61 -35.71 12.47 -10.97
N VAL A 62 -34.84 11.82 -11.72
CA VAL A 62 -34.92 11.75 -13.18
C VAL A 62 -34.80 10.29 -13.61
N ASP A 63 -35.80 9.82 -14.34
CA ASP A 63 -35.76 8.50 -14.98
C ASP A 63 -34.87 8.56 -16.23
N ASP A 64 -34.09 7.51 -16.47
CA ASP A 64 -33.31 7.39 -17.71
C ASP A 64 -34.27 7.34 -18.91
N PRO A 65 -34.16 8.27 -19.88
CA PRO A 65 -35.01 8.26 -21.07
C PRO A 65 -34.75 7.06 -21.98
N GLU A 66 -33.57 6.42 -21.88
CA GLU A 66 -33.32 5.16 -22.60
C GLU A 66 -34.06 4.00 -21.92
N PRO A 67 -34.96 3.29 -22.63
CA PRO A 67 -35.69 2.16 -22.06
C PRO A 67 -34.77 1.00 -21.72
N ALA A 68 -35.27 0.07 -20.89
CA ALA A 68 -34.60 -1.19 -20.59
C ALA A 68 -34.10 -1.87 -21.88
N GLY A 69 -32.77 -1.92 -22.03
CA GLY A 69 -32.10 -2.47 -23.19
C GLY A 69 -31.61 -3.89 -22.92
N VAL A 70 -30.90 -4.45 -23.90
CA VAL A 70 -30.03 -5.60 -23.69
C VAL A 70 -28.59 -5.19 -23.92
N ASP A 71 -27.66 -5.71 -23.13
CA ASP A 71 -26.23 -5.55 -23.43
C ASP A 71 -25.81 -6.42 -24.63
N GLU A 72 -24.53 -6.40 -24.98
CA GLU A 72 -23.96 -7.18 -26.10
C GLU A 72 -24.16 -8.70 -25.96
N ASP A 73 -24.36 -9.21 -24.75
CA ASP A 73 -24.59 -10.62 -24.42
C ASP A 73 -26.10 -10.95 -24.27
N GLY A 74 -26.99 -9.99 -24.57
CA GLY A 74 -28.45 -10.16 -24.49
C GLY A 74 -29.03 -10.00 -23.08
N LEU A 75 -28.28 -9.42 -22.13
CA LEU A 75 -28.71 -9.24 -20.74
C LEU A 75 -29.58 -8.01 -20.56
N PRO A 76 -30.73 -8.11 -19.87
CA PRO A 76 -31.57 -6.95 -19.60
C PRO A 76 -30.82 -5.92 -18.74
N ILE A 77 -30.62 -4.72 -19.29
CA ILE A 77 -30.20 -3.55 -18.54
C ILE A 77 -31.46 -3.00 -17.86
N PRO A 78 -31.54 -2.99 -16.52
CA PRO A 78 -32.72 -2.48 -15.84
C PRO A 78 -32.88 -0.98 -16.12
N PRO A 79 -34.12 -0.45 -16.12
CA PRO A 79 -34.31 0.99 -16.20
C PRO A 79 -33.58 1.64 -15.03
N LEU A 80 -32.88 2.75 -15.28
CA LEU A 80 -32.15 3.48 -14.26
C LEU A 80 -32.98 4.69 -13.81
N ARG A 81 -32.93 5.00 -12.52
CA ARG A 81 -33.46 6.24 -11.94
C ARG A 81 -32.36 6.94 -11.20
N LEU A 82 -32.06 8.18 -11.57
CA LEU A 82 -31.11 9.00 -10.84
C LEU A 82 -31.84 9.82 -9.77
N ASP A 83 -31.37 9.71 -8.54
CA ASP A 83 -31.83 10.40 -7.35
C ASP A 83 -30.75 11.38 -6.92
N ILE A 84 -30.90 12.62 -7.39
CA ILE A 84 -29.93 13.69 -7.24
C ILE A 84 -30.26 14.43 -5.96
N SER A 85 -29.26 14.64 -5.10
CA SER A 85 -29.42 15.38 -3.85
C SER A 85 -28.31 16.41 -3.68
N GLY A 86 -28.59 17.48 -2.94
CA GLY A 86 -27.58 18.47 -2.64
C GLY A 86 -28.08 19.51 -1.66
N ARG A 87 -27.22 20.49 -1.41
CA ARG A 87 -27.50 21.58 -0.49
C ARG A 87 -27.01 22.87 -1.13
N VAL A 88 -27.95 23.78 -1.35
CA VAL A 88 -27.71 25.09 -1.94
C VAL A 88 -27.19 25.99 -0.84
N ASP A 89 -26.10 26.72 -1.07
CA ASP A 89 -25.51 27.58 -0.04
C ASP A 89 -26.46 28.72 0.36
N GLY A 90 -27.22 29.26 -0.62
CA GLY A 90 -28.16 30.35 -0.41
C GLY A 90 -29.35 30.38 -1.36
N VAL A 91 -30.52 30.73 -0.83
CA VAL A 91 -31.73 31.00 -1.63
C VAL A 91 -32.44 32.24 -1.08
N LEU A 92 -32.73 33.20 -1.96
CA LEU A 92 -33.51 34.40 -1.62
C LEU A 92 -34.71 34.51 -2.57
N GLU A 93 -35.90 34.69 -2.01
CA GLU A 93 -37.12 34.97 -2.76
C GLU A 93 -37.35 36.49 -2.75
N GLU A 94 -37.11 37.19 -3.86
CA GLU A 94 -37.27 38.63 -3.96
C GLU A 94 -38.72 39.02 -4.32
N PRO A 95 -39.43 39.80 -3.48
CA PRO A 95 -40.75 40.30 -3.82
C PRO A 95 -40.68 41.46 -4.83
N GLY A 96 -41.32 41.31 -6.00
CA GLY A 96 -41.86 42.45 -6.74
C GLY A 96 -41.13 42.98 -7.99
N ILE A 97 -40.21 42.23 -8.62
CA ILE A 97 -39.51 42.70 -9.85
C ILE A 97 -40.07 42.11 -11.16
N LEU A 98 -40.77 40.97 -11.11
CA LEU A 98 -41.64 40.46 -12.18
C LEU A 98 -42.90 39.88 -11.54
N ALA A 99 -44.02 39.86 -12.27
CA ALA A 99 -45.34 39.41 -11.78
C ALA A 99 -45.39 37.95 -11.28
N ASN A 100 -44.26 37.22 -11.32
CA ASN A 100 -44.13 35.80 -11.02
C ASN A 100 -43.10 35.48 -9.90
N GLY A 101 -42.55 36.48 -9.20
CA GLY A 101 -41.51 36.30 -8.17
C GLY A 101 -40.12 36.04 -8.76
N HIS A 102 -39.08 36.64 -8.16
CA HIS A 102 -37.68 36.39 -8.54
C HIS A 102 -37.04 35.46 -7.52
N LEU A 103 -36.43 34.37 -7.99
CA LEU A 103 -35.66 33.45 -7.17
C LEU A 103 -34.17 33.69 -7.41
N LEU A 104 -33.42 34.00 -6.36
CA LEU A 104 -31.96 34.03 -6.38
C LEU A 104 -31.43 32.74 -5.77
N VAL A 105 -30.51 32.09 -6.48
CA VAL A 105 -29.78 30.89 -6.06
C VAL A 105 -28.30 31.24 -5.99
N GLU A 106 -27.71 31.09 -4.82
CA GLU A 106 -26.31 31.44 -4.55
C GLU A 106 -25.47 30.20 -4.23
N GLU A 107 -24.30 30.10 -4.85
CA GLU A 107 -23.23 29.16 -4.52
C GLU A 107 -22.00 29.94 -4.03
N ILE A 108 -21.43 29.54 -2.90
CA ILE A 108 -20.31 30.22 -2.24
C ILE A 108 -19.04 29.37 -2.39
N LYS A 109 -17.91 30.02 -2.72
CA LYS A 109 -16.60 29.38 -2.89
C LYS A 109 -15.53 30.15 -2.14
N THR A 110 -14.68 29.44 -1.40
CA THR A 110 -13.57 30.05 -0.65
C THR A 110 -12.23 29.87 -1.35
N THR A 111 -11.35 30.87 -1.25
CA THR A 111 -10.02 30.84 -1.88
C THR A 111 -8.98 31.64 -1.11
N TYR A 112 -7.71 31.25 -1.28
CA TYR A 112 -6.54 32.03 -0.85
C TYR A 112 -5.95 32.89 -1.97
N ALA A 113 -6.04 32.42 -3.21
CA ALA A 113 -5.53 33.17 -4.36
C ALA A 113 -6.44 34.37 -4.69
N ALA A 114 -5.85 35.34 -5.40
CA ALA A 114 -6.47 36.62 -5.67
C ALA A 114 -7.74 36.47 -6.54
N LEU A 115 -8.68 37.39 -6.36
CA LEU A 115 -10.01 37.34 -6.98
C LEU A 115 -10.04 37.83 -8.44
N ASP A 116 -8.94 38.39 -8.93
CA ASP A 116 -8.77 38.97 -10.28
C ASP A 116 -8.28 37.98 -11.35
N GLU A 117 -7.82 36.79 -10.96
CA GLU A 117 -7.59 35.65 -11.87
C GLU A 117 -8.94 35.15 -12.41
N ASP A 118 -9.00 34.56 -13.62
CA ASP A 118 -10.14 34.08 -14.45
C ASP A 118 -11.22 33.17 -13.76
N ARG A 119 -11.60 33.47 -12.51
CA ARG A 119 -12.46 32.71 -11.61
C ARG A 119 -13.94 32.89 -11.93
N ALA A 120 -14.31 34.07 -12.44
CA ALA A 120 -15.68 34.39 -12.81
C ALA A 120 -16.27 33.42 -13.84
N ASP A 121 -15.44 32.70 -14.60
CA ASP A 121 -15.86 31.72 -15.61
C ASP A 121 -15.49 30.26 -15.28
N ASN A 122 -15.25 29.92 -14.01
CA ASN A 122 -15.00 28.53 -13.62
C ASN A 122 -16.27 27.66 -13.86
N LEU A 123 -16.19 26.81 -14.88
CA LEU A 123 -17.32 25.99 -15.35
C LEU A 123 -17.86 25.03 -14.28
N ASP A 124 -16.99 24.44 -13.44
CA ASP A 124 -17.40 23.50 -12.40
C ASP A 124 -18.26 24.18 -11.33
N HIS A 125 -17.85 25.38 -10.91
CA HIS A 125 -18.58 26.14 -9.89
C HIS A 125 -19.93 26.61 -10.41
N TRP A 126 -19.97 27.13 -11.64
CA TRP A 126 -21.21 27.51 -12.32
C TRP A 126 -22.15 26.31 -12.55
N ALA A 127 -21.60 25.14 -12.86
CA ALA A 127 -22.39 23.94 -13.09
C ALA A 127 -23.18 23.52 -11.86
N GLN A 128 -22.56 23.57 -10.68
CA GLN A 128 -23.23 23.25 -9.42
C GLN A 128 -24.40 24.22 -9.16
N ALA A 129 -24.16 25.53 -9.30
CA ALA A 129 -25.18 26.56 -9.12
C ALA A 129 -26.34 26.42 -10.13
N LYS A 130 -26.04 26.11 -11.40
CA LYS A 130 -27.06 25.88 -12.45
C LYS A 130 -27.93 24.66 -12.19
N ILE A 131 -27.37 23.55 -11.69
CA ILE A 131 -28.16 22.37 -11.34
C ILE A 131 -29.11 22.70 -10.18
N TYR A 132 -28.63 23.39 -9.15
CA TYR A 132 -29.47 23.84 -8.05
C TYR A 132 -30.58 24.79 -8.51
N ALA A 133 -30.24 25.75 -9.36
CA ALA A 133 -31.19 26.68 -9.96
C ALA A 133 -32.27 25.96 -10.78
N TYR A 134 -31.91 24.96 -11.59
CA TYR A 134 -32.88 24.15 -12.33
C TYR A 134 -33.85 23.41 -11.39
N ILE A 135 -33.33 22.72 -10.37
CA ILE A 135 -34.15 21.94 -9.43
C ILE A 135 -35.15 22.86 -8.72
N LEU A 136 -34.69 24.02 -8.24
CA LEU A 136 -35.57 24.98 -7.58
C LEU A 136 -36.53 25.65 -8.55
N ALA A 137 -36.11 25.98 -9.78
CA ALA A 137 -36.99 26.52 -10.82
C ALA A 137 -38.17 25.58 -11.10
N GLN A 138 -37.89 24.27 -11.14
CA GLN A 138 -38.90 23.24 -11.36
C GLN A 138 -39.82 23.06 -10.15
N GLN A 139 -39.30 23.17 -8.92
CA GLN A 139 -40.08 23.01 -7.69
C GLN A 139 -40.97 24.21 -7.37
N HIS A 140 -40.52 25.43 -7.71
CA HIS A 140 -41.23 26.69 -7.46
C HIS A 140 -42.01 27.21 -8.67
N ASP A 141 -41.93 26.54 -9.83
CA ASP A 141 -42.57 26.90 -11.09
C ASP A 141 -42.26 28.34 -11.54
N VAL A 142 -40.97 28.71 -11.49
CA VAL A 142 -40.47 30.02 -11.93
C VAL A 142 -39.80 29.93 -13.30
N GLU A 143 -40.04 30.93 -14.15
CA GLU A 143 -39.52 30.94 -15.53
C GLU A 143 -38.10 31.51 -15.63
N HIS A 144 -37.70 32.39 -14.71
CA HIS A 144 -36.37 32.98 -14.64
C HIS A 144 -35.81 32.88 -13.22
N VAL A 145 -34.53 32.54 -13.11
CA VAL A 145 -33.79 32.43 -11.85
C VAL A 145 -32.50 33.24 -11.96
N ASP A 146 -32.22 34.04 -10.94
CA ASP A 146 -30.93 34.70 -10.79
C ASP A 146 -29.96 33.72 -10.15
N VAL A 147 -28.89 33.37 -10.85
CA VAL A 147 -27.85 32.45 -10.36
C VAL A 147 -26.62 33.27 -10.02
N GLN A 148 -26.18 33.20 -8.76
CA GLN A 148 -25.05 33.97 -8.25
C GLN A 148 -23.93 33.04 -7.78
N LEU A 149 -22.72 33.33 -8.22
CA LEU A 149 -21.50 32.70 -7.72
C LEU A 149 -20.72 33.73 -6.91
N THR A 150 -20.45 33.40 -5.65
CA THR A 150 -19.77 34.29 -4.70
C THR A 150 -18.45 33.69 -4.25
N TYR A 151 -17.34 34.35 -4.57
CA TYR A 151 -16.02 33.99 -4.07
C TYR A 151 -15.65 34.85 -2.87
N VAL A 152 -15.16 34.20 -1.81
CA VAL A 152 -14.54 34.88 -0.66
C VAL A 152 -13.05 34.57 -0.59
N GLN A 153 -12.23 35.63 -0.57
CA GLN A 153 -10.80 35.52 -0.31
C GLN A 153 -10.56 35.46 1.20
N LEU A 154 -10.12 34.31 1.71
CA LEU A 154 -10.04 34.03 3.15
C LEU A 154 -9.10 34.97 3.92
N ASP A 155 -8.01 35.45 3.28
CA ASP A 155 -7.03 36.35 3.92
C ASP A 155 -7.53 37.79 4.08
N THR A 156 -8.34 38.26 3.13
CA THR A 156 -8.73 39.67 3.02
C THR A 156 -10.22 39.89 3.28
N GLU A 157 -10.99 38.80 3.39
CA GLU A 157 -12.45 38.77 3.46
C GLU A 157 -13.12 39.54 2.29
N ARG A 158 -12.39 39.74 1.18
CA ARG A 158 -12.94 40.36 -0.03
C ARG A 158 -13.89 39.41 -0.73
N LEU A 159 -14.96 39.98 -1.29
CA LEU A 159 -15.96 39.26 -2.06
C LEU A 159 -15.85 39.59 -3.55
N LEU A 160 -16.06 38.58 -4.38
CA LEU A 160 -16.35 38.72 -5.80
C LEU A 160 -17.67 38.02 -6.08
N GLU A 161 -18.67 38.77 -6.51
CA GLU A 161 -20.01 38.28 -6.79
C GLU A 161 -20.28 38.43 -8.30
N ASP A 162 -20.63 37.33 -8.96
CA ASP A 162 -21.08 37.32 -10.36
C ASP A 162 -22.51 36.75 -10.41
N ARG A 163 -23.45 37.54 -10.94
CA ARG A 163 -24.88 37.23 -11.01
C ARG A 163 -25.33 37.17 -12.45
N ARG A 164 -26.02 36.08 -12.82
CA ARG A 164 -26.56 35.85 -14.17
C ARG A 164 -28.02 35.40 -14.08
N THR A 165 -28.92 36.10 -14.76
CA THR A 165 -30.31 35.69 -14.92
C THR A 165 -30.41 34.64 -16.01
N LEU A 166 -30.92 33.45 -15.69
CA LEU A 166 -31.09 32.34 -16.62
C LEU A 166 -32.57 31.93 -16.68
N SER A 167 -33.04 31.60 -17.87
CA SER A 167 -34.38 31.02 -18.05
C SER A 167 -34.41 29.55 -17.62
N ARG A 168 -35.60 29.07 -17.24
CA ARG A 168 -35.83 27.65 -16.96
C ARG A 168 -35.47 26.77 -18.16
N GLY A 169 -35.69 27.25 -19.39
CA GLY A 169 -35.27 26.54 -20.61
C GLY A 169 -33.77 26.33 -20.71
N GLU A 170 -32.96 27.39 -20.52
CA GLU A 170 -31.49 27.30 -20.54
C GLU A 170 -30.97 26.37 -19.43
N LEU A 171 -31.56 26.47 -18.23
CA LEU A 171 -31.24 25.60 -17.10
C LEU A 171 -31.61 24.13 -17.38
N ALA A 172 -32.75 23.89 -18.04
CA ALA A 172 -33.19 22.55 -18.42
C ALA A 172 -32.28 21.91 -19.47
N GLU A 173 -31.83 22.66 -20.49
CA GLU A 173 -30.87 22.16 -21.48
C GLU A 173 -29.52 21.78 -20.83
N PHE A 174 -29.02 22.64 -19.95
CA PHE A 174 -27.79 22.37 -19.20
C PHE A 174 -27.93 21.16 -18.27
N PHE A 175 -29.04 21.08 -17.53
CA PHE A 175 -29.31 19.95 -16.65
C PHE A 175 -29.40 18.64 -17.46
N THR A 176 -30.23 18.61 -18.50
CA THR A 176 -30.45 17.42 -19.34
C THR A 176 -29.14 16.92 -19.95
N SER A 177 -28.35 17.79 -20.57
CA SER A 177 -27.06 17.41 -21.14
C SER A 177 -26.06 16.88 -20.09
N THR A 178 -26.07 17.42 -18.88
CA THR A 178 -25.22 16.93 -17.78
C THR A 178 -25.67 15.54 -17.31
N ILE A 179 -26.98 15.34 -17.13
CA ILE A 179 -27.56 14.06 -16.72
C ILE A 179 -27.31 12.99 -17.79
N GLU A 180 -27.51 13.30 -19.07
CA GLU A 180 -27.28 12.36 -20.17
C GLU A 180 -25.84 11.85 -20.22
N ARG A 181 -24.85 12.74 -19.98
CA ARG A 181 -23.44 12.35 -19.91
C ARG A 181 -23.15 11.41 -18.75
N TYR A 182 -23.71 11.68 -17.58
CA TYR A 182 -23.59 10.78 -16.43
C TYR A 182 -24.27 9.43 -16.67
N LEU A 183 -25.52 9.45 -17.15
CA LEU A 183 -26.30 8.24 -17.42
C LEU A 183 -25.63 7.34 -18.45
N ARG A 184 -24.96 7.91 -19.48
CA ARG A 184 -24.15 7.13 -20.43
C ARG A 184 -23.11 6.25 -19.73
N TRP A 185 -22.34 6.82 -18.80
CA TRP A 185 -21.37 6.05 -18.03
C TRP A 185 -22.03 5.06 -17.08
N ALA A 186 -23.09 5.49 -16.39
CA ALA A 186 -23.85 4.63 -15.49
C ALA A 186 -24.38 3.38 -16.19
N ARG A 187 -24.87 3.50 -17.43
CA ARG A 187 -25.30 2.35 -18.26
C ARG A 187 -24.16 1.36 -18.52
N ILE A 188 -22.99 1.84 -18.94
CA ILE A 188 -21.80 1.00 -19.18
C ILE A 188 -21.43 0.24 -17.90
N TRP A 189 -21.39 0.95 -16.78
CA TRP A 189 -21.00 0.38 -15.49
C TRP A 189 -22.01 -0.65 -14.98
N HIS A 190 -23.31 -0.36 -15.07
CA HIS A 190 -24.35 -1.29 -14.60
C HIS A 190 -24.45 -2.54 -15.49
N ALA A 191 -24.33 -2.38 -16.82
CA ALA A 191 -24.24 -3.52 -17.73
C ALA A 191 -23.01 -4.39 -17.39
N TRP A 192 -21.86 -3.76 -17.17
CA TRP A 192 -20.65 -4.46 -16.75
C TRP A 192 -20.85 -5.22 -15.43
N ARG A 193 -21.44 -4.59 -14.40
CA ARG A 193 -21.69 -5.25 -13.11
C ARG A 193 -22.59 -6.46 -13.25
N ALA A 194 -23.66 -6.38 -14.04
CA ALA A 194 -24.54 -7.53 -14.27
C ALA A 194 -23.80 -8.69 -14.95
N ARG A 195 -22.97 -8.38 -15.96
CA ARG A 195 -22.12 -9.36 -16.65
C ARG A 195 -21.10 -9.99 -15.71
N ARG A 196 -20.39 -9.16 -14.94
CA ARG A 196 -19.44 -9.56 -13.90
C ARG A 196 -20.13 -10.52 -12.94
N ASP A 197 -21.22 -10.09 -12.28
CA ASP A 197 -21.87 -10.84 -11.21
C ASP A 197 -22.30 -12.25 -11.67
N ARG A 198 -22.91 -12.35 -12.87
CA ARG A 198 -23.23 -13.64 -13.47
C ARG A 198 -21.99 -14.50 -13.71
N SER A 199 -20.98 -13.95 -14.38
CA SER A 199 -19.76 -14.71 -14.72
C SER A 199 -19.04 -15.21 -13.48
N LEU A 200 -19.04 -14.42 -12.40
CA LEU A 200 -18.38 -14.77 -11.13
C LEU A 200 -19.18 -15.79 -10.33
N HIS A 201 -20.51 -15.77 -10.43
CA HIS A 201 -21.37 -16.80 -9.85
C HIS A 201 -21.18 -18.17 -10.54
N GLU A 202 -21.09 -18.18 -11.87
CA GLU A 202 -20.89 -19.39 -12.70
C GLU A 202 -19.43 -19.86 -12.77
N MET A 203 -18.49 -19.03 -12.29
CA MET A 203 -17.05 -19.29 -12.35
C MET A 203 -16.66 -20.58 -11.64
N ARG A 204 -15.81 -21.37 -12.30
CA ARG A 204 -15.18 -22.56 -11.73
C ARG A 204 -13.74 -22.26 -11.33
N PHE A 205 -13.18 -23.14 -10.51
CA PHE A 205 -11.75 -23.08 -10.22
C PHE A 205 -10.96 -23.13 -11.55
N PRO A 206 -9.91 -22.31 -11.73
CA PRO A 206 -9.28 -22.14 -13.03
C PRO A 206 -8.40 -23.30 -13.48
N PHE A 207 -8.27 -24.34 -12.65
CA PHE A 207 -7.52 -25.56 -12.95
C PHE A 207 -8.44 -26.78 -12.86
N ASP A 208 -8.07 -27.86 -13.54
CA ASP A 208 -8.88 -29.08 -13.61
C ASP A 208 -9.19 -29.67 -12.23
N ASP A 209 -8.21 -29.66 -11.32
CA ASP A 209 -8.31 -30.22 -9.98
C ASP A 209 -7.68 -29.28 -8.92
N TYR A 210 -8.19 -29.37 -7.69
CA TYR A 210 -7.57 -28.75 -6.53
C TYR A 210 -6.36 -29.57 -6.07
N ARG A 211 -5.24 -28.89 -5.80
CA ARG A 211 -4.12 -29.49 -5.05
C ARG A 211 -4.51 -29.68 -3.58
N PRO A 212 -3.86 -30.62 -2.86
CA PRO A 212 -4.09 -30.81 -1.43
C PRO A 212 -4.02 -29.49 -0.65
N GLY A 213 -5.04 -29.22 0.17
CA GLY A 213 -5.17 -28.00 0.98
C GLY A 213 -5.66 -26.74 0.23
N GLN A 214 -5.70 -26.73 -1.11
CA GLN A 214 -6.22 -25.56 -1.84
C GLN A 214 -7.71 -25.33 -1.60
N GLN A 215 -8.50 -26.40 -1.58
CA GLN A 215 -9.94 -26.31 -1.35
C GLN A 215 -10.24 -25.80 0.08
N GLU A 216 -9.56 -26.37 1.08
CA GLU A 216 -9.63 -25.92 2.47
C GLU A 216 -9.30 -24.42 2.61
N MET A 217 -8.25 -23.95 1.92
CA MET A 217 -7.92 -22.52 1.89
C MET A 217 -9.02 -21.69 1.22
N CYS A 218 -9.61 -22.16 0.11
CA CYS A 218 -10.67 -21.44 -0.58
C CYS A 218 -11.91 -21.29 0.31
N ASP A 219 -12.30 -22.38 0.98
CA ASP A 219 -13.46 -22.43 1.87
C ASP A 219 -13.25 -21.49 3.06
N ALA A 220 -12.08 -21.55 3.71
CA ALA A 220 -11.74 -20.68 4.83
C ALA A 220 -11.76 -19.18 4.45
N VAL A 221 -11.25 -18.82 3.26
CA VAL A 221 -11.27 -17.44 2.76
C VAL A 221 -12.72 -16.99 2.51
N TYR A 222 -13.52 -17.80 1.84
CA TYR A 222 -14.91 -17.45 1.53
C TYR A 222 -15.77 -17.31 2.79
N GLU A 223 -15.60 -18.23 3.75
CA GLU A 223 -16.27 -18.17 5.05
C GLU A 223 -15.91 -16.89 5.80
N THR A 224 -14.62 -16.55 5.83
CA THR A 224 -14.11 -15.33 6.48
C THR A 224 -14.70 -14.06 5.87
N ILE A 225 -14.80 -13.99 4.54
CA ILE A 225 -15.40 -12.85 3.84
C ILE A 225 -16.89 -12.76 4.17
N SER A 226 -17.58 -13.89 4.21
CA SER A 226 -19.02 -13.97 4.49
C SER A 226 -19.34 -13.61 5.93
N SER A 227 -18.51 -14.07 6.88
CA SER A 227 -18.65 -13.81 8.31
C SER A 227 -18.10 -12.45 8.76
N GLN A 228 -17.51 -11.67 7.85
CA GLN A 228 -16.85 -10.39 8.16
C GLN A 228 -15.70 -10.53 9.17
N GLY A 229 -14.99 -11.67 9.11
CA GLY A 229 -13.97 -12.05 10.06
C GLY A 229 -12.55 -11.78 9.59
N ARG A 230 -11.60 -12.39 10.31
CA ARG A 230 -10.17 -12.41 9.96
C ARG A 230 -9.66 -13.83 9.88
N LEU A 231 -8.76 -14.09 8.94
CA LEU A 231 -8.14 -15.40 8.72
C LEU A 231 -6.62 -15.28 8.73
N PHE A 232 -5.96 -16.17 9.47
CA PHE A 232 -4.52 -16.35 9.50
C PHE A 232 -4.16 -17.71 8.90
N ALA A 233 -3.82 -17.72 7.61
CA ALA A 233 -3.53 -18.92 6.84
C ALA A 233 -2.01 -19.13 6.70
N GLN A 234 -1.49 -20.13 7.40
CA GLN A 234 -0.15 -20.66 7.13
C GLN A 234 -0.25 -21.64 5.96
N ALA A 235 0.26 -21.22 4.80
CA ALA A 235 0.13 -21.96 3.57
C ALA A 235 1.52 -22.14 2.90
N PRO A 236 2.03 -23.38 2.78
CA PRO A 236 3.35 -23.63 2.21
C PRO A 236 3.53 -23.08 0.79
N THR A 237 4.78 -22.93 0.35
CA THR A 237 5.09 -22.63 -1.04
C THR A 237 4.56 -23.73 -1.97
N GLY A 238 4.21 -23.38 -3.21
CA GLY A 238 3.77 -24.35 -4.22
C GLY A 238 2.32 -24.84 -4.10
N ILE A 239 1.61 -24.59 -2.99
CA ILE A 239 0.19 -24.95 -2.87
C ILE A 239 -0.72 -24.10 -3.78
N GLY A 240 -0.25 -22.94 -4.27
CA GLY A 240 -1.08 -22.00 -5.04
C GLY A 240 -1.87 -21.02 -4.16
N LYS A 241 -1.25 -20.53 -3.07
CA LYS A 241 -1.82 -19.54 -2.13
C LYS A 241 -2.60 -18.41 -2.80
N THR A 242 -1.99 -17.79 -3.81
CA THR A 242 -2.54 -16.60 -4.47
C THR A 242 -3.86 -16.89 -5.16
N VAL A 243 -3.95 -17.97 -5.94
CA VAL A 243 -5.22 -18.36 -6.58
C VAL A 243 -6.23 -18.83 -5.56
N SER A 244 -5.81 -19.55 -4.51
CA SER A 244 -6.68 -20.01 -3.43
C SER A 244 -7.26 -18.87 -2.58
N ALA A 245 -6.59 -17.72 -2.51
CA ALA A 245 -7.13 -16.51 -1.88
C ALA A 245 -8.00 -15.69 -2.85
N LEU A 246 -7.57 -15.53 -4.11
CA LEU A 246 -8.26 -14.70 -5.09
C LEU A 246 -9.55 -15.34 -5.61
N PHE A 247 -9.56 -16.63 -5.93
CA PHE A 247 -10.73 -17.34 -6.44
C PHE A 247 -11.99 -17.14 -5.57
N PRO A 248 -11.98 -17.46 -4.27
CA PRO A 248 -13.16 -17.27 -3.41
C PRO A 248 -13.50 -15.78 -3.21
N ALA A 249 -12.51 -14.89 -3.13
CA ALA A 249 -12.74 -13.46 -2.94
C ALA A 249 -13.36 -12.80 -4.18
N VAL A 250 -12.92 -13.20 -5.38
CA VAL A 250 -13.52 -12.77 -6.64
C VAL A 250 -14.93 -13.34 -6.76
N ARG A 251 -15.14 -14.63 -6.45
CA ARG A 251 -16.48 -15.22 -6.44
C ARG A 251 -17.46 -14.49 -5.50
N ALA A 252 -16.97 -14.02 -4.35
CA ALA A 252 -17.75 -13.23 -3.39
C ALA A 252 -18.24 -11.87 -3.95
N LEU A 253 -17.63 -11.33 -5.00
CA LEU A 253 -18.10 -10.11 -5.67
C LEU A 253 -19.40 -10.29 -6.46
N SER A 254 -19.82 -11.54 -6.72
CA SER A 254 -21.10 -11.84 -7.39
C SER A 254 -22.33 -11.40 -6.60
N GLY A 255 -22.17 -11.09 -5.30
CA GLY A 255 -23.26 -10.70 -4.41
C GLY A 255 -24.02 -11.88 -3.78
N GLU A 256 -23.66 -13.12 -4.12
CA GLU A 256 -24.26 -14.31 -3.50
C GLU A 256 -23.74 -14.48 -2.07
N GLY A 257 -24.64 -14.41 -1.08
CA GLY A 257 -24.34 -14.67 0.33
C GLY A 257 -23.53 -13.58 1.05
N THR A 258 -22.98 -12.61 0.32
CA THR A 258 -22.19 -11.50 0.88
C THR A 258 -22.34 -10.23 0.06
N LYS A 259 -22.21 -9.07 0.72
CA LYS A 259 -22.20 -7.77 0.08
C LYS A 259 -20.75 -7.31 0.03
N LEU A 260 -20.08 -7.57 -1.09
CA LEU A 260 -18.68 -7.20 -1.32
C LEU A 260 -18.60 -6.27 -2.53
N GLU A 261 -17.93 -5.13 -2.35
CA GLU A 261 -17.77 -4.11 -3.39
C GLU A 261 -16.45 -4.25 -4.14
N LYS A 262 -15.34 -4.49 -3.42
CA LYS A 262 -13.99 -4.59 -3.98
C LYS A 262 -13.11 -5.56 -3.21
N VAL A 263 -12.15 -6.17 -3.92
CA VAL A 263 -11.06 -6.96 -3.33
C VAL A 263 -9.77 -6.16 -3.42
N PHE A 264 -9.06 -6.00 -2.31
CA PHE A 264 -7.72 -5.43 -2.28
C PHE A 264 -6.71 -6.55 -2.04
N TYR A 265 -5.89 -6.84 -3.04
CA TYR A 265 -4.76 -7.76 -2.92
C TYR A 265 -3.51 -6.96 -2.57
N LEU A 266 -3.01 -7.13 -1.35
CA LEU A 266 -1.91 -6.36 -0.79
C LEU A 266 -0.63 -7.19 -0.76
N THR A 267 0.44 -6.64 -1.35
CA THR A 267 1.75 -7.30 -1.41
C THR A 267 2.90 -6.30 -1.39
N ALA A 268 3.92 -6.57 -0.58
CA ALA A 268 5.09 -5.69 -0.46
C ALA A 268 6.06 -5.74 -1.65
N LYS A 269 5.97 -6.77 -2.50
CA LYS A 269 7.02 -7.06 -3.50
C LYS A 269 6.46 -7.09 -4.91
N THR A 270 7.27 -6.66 -5.87
CA THR A 270 6.92 -6.68 -7.30
C THR A 270 6.62 -8.11 -7.78
N SER A 271 7.34 -9.12 -7.28
CA SER A 271 7.07 -10.53 -7.60
C SER A 271 5.66 -10.98 -7.18
N GLY A 272 5.21 -10.58 -5.99
CA GLY A 272 3.85 -10.88 -5.53
C GLY A 272 2.77 -10.26 -6.42
N ARG A 273 3.03 -9.06 -6.97
CA ARG A 273 2.12 -8.40 -7.92
C ARG A 273 1.98 -9.21 -9.20
N THR A 274 3.09 -9.66 -9.78
CA THR A 274 3.07 -10.48 -11.00
C THR A 274 2.36 -11.82 -10.79
N VAL A 275 2.50 -12.45 -9.61
CA VAL A 275 1.77 -13.68 -9.28
C VAL A 275 0.27 -13.42 -9.15
N ALA A 276 -0.13 -12.28 -8.55
CA ALA A 276 -1.53 -11.88 -8.47
C ALA A 276 -2.14 -11.58 -9.84
N GLU A 277 -1.43 -10.82 -10.68
CA GLU A 277 -1.84 -10.53 -12.07
C GLU A 277 -2.06 -11.83 -12.85
N LYS A 278 -1.10 -12.75 -12.79
CA LYS A 278 -1.24 -14.06 -13.43
C LYS A 278 -2.45 -14.84 -12.91
N ALA A 279 -2.67 -14.88 -11.59
CA ALA A 279 -3.83 -15.59 -11.03
C ALA A 279 -5.16 -14.95 -11.48
N LEU A 280 -5.21 -13.62 -11.62
CA LEU A 280 -6.39 -12.94 -12.17
C LEU A 280 -6.60 -13.28 -13.64
N ASP A 281 -5.53 -13.40 -14.44
CA ASP A 281 -5.61 -13.84 -15.83
C ASP A 281 -6.05 -15.30 -15.95
N ASP A 282 -5.56 -16.19 -15.08
CA ASP A 282 -6.01 -17.58 -15.00
C ASP A 282 -7.53 -17.65 -14.72
N LEU A 283 -8.04 -16.82 -13.80
CA LEU A 283 -9.48 -16.70 -13.53
C LEU A 283 -10.27 -16.18 -14.73
N ARG A 284 -9.75 -15.18 -15.46
CA ARG A 284 -10.37 -14.70 -16.71
C ARG A 284 -10.41 -15.81 -17.77
N GLY A 285 -9.33 -16.58 -17.90
CA GLY A 285 -9.26 -17.75 -18.78
C GLY A 285 -10.31 -18.82 -18.44
N ALA A 286 -10.69 -18.93 -17.16
CA ALA A 286 -11.75 -19.80 -16.66
C ALA A 286 -13.18 -19.21 -16.80
N GLY A 287 -13.32 -18.05 -17.45
CA GLY A 287 -14.62 -17.44 -17.74
C GLY A 287 -15.00 -16.26 -16.84
N ALA A 288 -14.18 -15.88 -15.86
CA ALA A 288 -14.45 -14.72 -15.03
C ALA A 288 -14.42 -13.42 -15.85
N ARG A 289 -15.43 -12.56 -15.69
CA ARG A 289 -15.40 -11.17 -16.14
C ARG A 289 -15.18 -10.28 -14.93
N MET A 290 -14.07 -9.57 -14.90
CA MET A 290 -13.73 -8.63 -13.82
C MET A 290 -12.70 -7.61 -14.30
N LYS A 291 -12.81 -6.37 -13.80
CA LYS A 291 -11.81 -5.33 -13.97
C LYS A 291 -10.79 -5.40 -12.84
N SER A 292 -9.50 -5.43 -13.15
CA SER A 292 -8.46 -5.34 -12.12
C SER A 292 -7.49 -4.22 -12.42
N VAL A 293 -6.95 -3.57 -11.39
CA VAL A 293 -5.88 -2.58 -11.51
C VAL A 293 -4.68 -2.96 -10.67
N THR A 294 -3.47 -2.77 -11.20
CA THR A 294 -2.23 -2.88 -10.43
C THR A 294 -1.64 -1.50 -10.20
N LEU A 295 -1.68 -1.03 -8.94
CA LEU A 295 -1.11 0.26 -8.57
C LEU A 295 0.41 0.20 -8.55
N THR A 296 1.03 1.07 -9.34
CA THR A 296 2.49 1.21 -9.44
C THR A 296 2.93 2.52 -8.78
N ALA A 297 4.04 2.46 -8.06
CA ALA A 297 4.58 3.64 -7.37
C ALA A 297 4.90 4.77 -8.38
N LYS A 298 4.72 6.02 -7.92
CA LYS A 298 4.81 7.21 -8.77
C LYS A 298 6.16 7.35 -9.47
N ASP A 299 7.25 7.08 -8.76
CA ASP A 299 8.63 7.07 -9.27
C ASP A 299 8.85 6.06 -10.40
N ARG A 300 8.06 4.99 -10.45
CA ARG A 300 8.18 3.93 -11.45
C ARG A 300 7.26 4.12 -12.64
N ILE A 301 6.03 4.61 -12.46
CA ILE A 301 5.03 4.72 -13.54
C ILE A 301 5.07 6.07 -14.25
N CYS A 302 5.52 7.14 -13.58
CA CYS A 302 5.55 8.48 -14.17
C CYS A 302 6.66 8.59 -15.24
N PHE A 303 6.28 9.00 -16.46
CA PHE A 303 7.22 9.22 -17.56
C PHE A 303 8.32 10.23 -17.20
N ASN A 304 7.94 11.38 -16.64
CA ASN A 304 8.88 12.44 -16.25
C ASN A 304 9.83 12.01 -15.11
N ALA A 305 9.32 11.32 -14.09
CA ALA A 305 10.15 10.87 -12.96
C ALA A 305 11.21 9.86 -13.42
N ARG A 306 10.89 8.98 -14.38
CA ARG A 306 11.83 8.02 -14.97
C ARG A 306 12.97 8.71 -15.73
N ASP A 307 12.71 9.88 -16.30
CA ASP A 307 13.70 10.71 -17.00
C ASP A 307 14.48 11.63 -16.05
N GLY A 308 14.28 11.50 -14.73
CA GLY A 308 14.92 12.34 -13.70
C GLY A 308 14.38 13.76 -13.63
N LYS A 309 13.24 14.05 -14.29
CA LYS A 309 12.57 15.35 -14.18
C LYS A 309 11.74 15.39 -12.89
N PRO A 310 11.75 16.53 -12.16
CA PRO A 310 10.93 16.70 -10.97
C PRO A 310 9.44 16.61 -11.33
N CYS A 311 8.63 16.03 -10.44
CA CYS A 311 7.19 15.93 -10.67
C CYS A 311 6.51 17.25 -10.27
N ASP A 312 6.45 18.16 -11.23
CA ASP A 312 5.80 19.46 -11.10
C ASP A 312 4.53 19.50 -11.96
N GLN A 313 3.38 19.57 -11.31
CA GLN A 313 2.08 19.58 -11.99
C GLN A 313 1.83 20.85 -12.82
N SER A 314 2.53 21.96 -12.52
CA SER A 314 2.40 23.20 -13.28
C SER A 314 3.14 23.22 -14.61
N THR A 315 4.10 22.29 -14.79
CA THR A 315 4.93 22.21 -16.00
C THR A 315 4.85 20.85 -16.70
N CYS A 316 4.24 19.84 -16.06
CA CYS A 316 4.10 18.51 -16.61
C CYS A 316 3.00 18.45 -17.68
N GLU A 317 3.37 18.11 -18.91
CA GLU A 317 2.46 17.95 -20.05
C GLU A 317 1.31 16.95 -19.80
N PHE A 318 1.53 15.96 -18.94
CA PHE A 318 0.54 14.95 -18.56
C PHE A 318 -0.39 15.41 -17.42
N ALA A 319 -0.01 16.48 -16.71
CA ALA A 319 -0.80 17.07 -15.63
C ALA A 319 -1.66 18.24 -16.12
N LEU A 320 -1.14 19.03 -17.07
CA LEU A 320 -1.85 20.15 -17.67
C LEU A 320 -3.06 19.67 -18.47
N GLY A 321 -4.25 20.18 -18.17
CA GLY A 321 -5.53 19.78 -18.74
C GLY A 321 -5.87 18.31 -18.52
N TYR A 322 -5.35 17.68 -17.46
CA TYR A 322 -5.61 16.26 -17.18
C TYR A 322 -7.09 15.95 -17.11
N HIS A 323 -7.87 16.75 -16.37
CA HIS A 323 -9.28 16.48 -16.16
C HIS A 323 -10.10 16.59 -17.46
N ASP A 324 -9.63 17.41 -18.40
CA ASP A 324 -10.25 17.55 -19.74
C ASP A 324 -10.17 16.26 -20.56
N ARG A 325 -9.16 15.42 -20.31
CA ARG A 325 -8.88 14.20 -21.09
C ARG A 325 -9.05 12.90 -20.30
N ALA A 326 -9.16 13.00 -18.96
CA ALA A 326 -9.19 11.84 -18.08
C ALA A 326 -10.39 10.92 -18.34
N ASN A 327 -11.58 11.48 -18.55
CA ASN A 327 -12.79 10.69 -18.78
C ASN A 327 -12.70 9.86 -20.07
N ASP A 328 -12.18 10.44 -21.16
CA ASP A 328 -11.96 9.72 -22.42
C ASP A 328 -10.92 8.61 -22.25
N ALA A 329 -9.84 8.88 -21.50
CA ALA A 329 -8.83 7.88 -21.17
C ALA A 329 -9.41 6.72 -20.34
N ILE A 330 -10.25 7.03 -19.35
CA ILE A 330 -10.92 6.04 -18.50
C ILE A 330 -11.87 5.18 -19.34
N GLU A 331 -12.73 5.79 -20.14
CA GLU A 331 -13.71 5.06 -20.96
C GLU A 331 -13.03 4.16 -21.98
N ASP A 332 -12.04 4.68 -22.72
CA ASP A 332 -11.27 3.91 -23.70
C ASP A 332 -10.52 2.75 -23.05
N THR A 333 -9.88 2.98 -21.90
CA THR A 333 -9.16 1.91 -21.19
C THR A 333 -10.14 0.86 -20.66
N PHE A 334 -11.26 1.29 -20.08
CA PHE A 334 -12.27 0.41 -19.50
C PHE A 334 -12.94 -0.49 -20.54
N ARG A 335 -13.25 0.05 -21.72
CA ARG A 335 -13.90 -0.73 -22.80
C ARG A 335 -12.97 -1.77 -23.41
N ASN A 336 -11.69 -1.42 -23.59
CA ASN A 336 -10.76 -2.24 -24.34
C ASN A 336 -9.97 -3.23 -23.48
N ASN A 337 -9.96 -3.08 -22.16
CA ASN A 337 -9.13 -3.88 -21.26
C ASN A 337 -9.91 -4.34 -20.02
N ASP A 338 -9.65 -5.57 -19.60
CA ASP A 338 -10.10 -6.10 -18.31
C ASP A 338 -9.00 -6.04 -17.23
N ALA A 339 -7.74 -5.96 -17.65
CA ALA A 339 -6.57 -5.88 -16.78
C ALA A 339 -5.85 -4.54 -16.99
N PHE A 340 -5.99 -3.62 -16.04
CA PHE A 340 -5.27 -2.36 -16.01
C PHE A 340 -3.89 -2.58 -15.36
N THR A 341 -3.03 -3.28 -16.10
CA THR A 341 -1.63 -3.48 -15.73
C THR A 341 -0.82 -2.19 -15.91
N ARG A 342 0.41 -2.16 -15.40
CA ARG A 342 1.32 -1.03 -15.64
C ARG A 342 1.43 -0.70 -17.13
N THR A 343 1.62 -1.70 -17.99
CA THR A 343 1.79 -1.51 -19.43
C THR A 343 0.54 -0.91 -20.05
N THR A 344 -0.63 -1.48 -19.75
CA THR A 344 -1.93 -0.99 -20.25
C THR A 344 -2.17 0.46 -19.85
N ILE A 345 -1.84 0.83 -18.61
CA ILE A 345 -1.99 2.20 -18.11
C ILE A 345 -1.01 3.14 -18.79
N GLU A 346 0.26 2.74 -18.96
CA GLU A 346 1.26 3.55 -19.67
C GLU A 346 0.83 3.81 -21.12
N GLU A 347 0.33 2.79 -21.83
CA GLU A 347 -0.17 2.91 -23.20
C GLU A 347 -1.37 3.86 -23.31
N ALA A 348 -2.37 3.72 -22.43
CA ALA A 348 -3.53 4.59 -22.38
C ALA A 348 -3.15 6.04 -22.01
N ALA A 349 -2.28 6.20 -21.00
CA ALA A 349 -1.79 7.50 -20.57
C ALA A 349 -1.05 8.24 -21.67
N GLN A 350 -0.28 7.52 -22.48
CA GLN A 350 0.45 8.09 -23.61
C GLN A 350 -0.49 8.42 -24.77
N LYS A 351 -1.49 7.57 -25.04
CA LYS A 351 -2.51 7.81 -26.09
C LYS A 351 -3.33 9.07 -25.83
N HIS A 352 -3.73 9.30 -24.57
CA HIS A 352 -4.60 10.41 -24.18
C HIS A 352 -3.85 11.59 -23.57
N THR A 353 -2.53 11.51 -23.49
CA THR A 353 -1.66 12.52 -22.87
C THR A 353 -2.14 12.86 -21.45
N VAL A 354 -2.29 11.86 -20.59
CA VAL A 354 -2.69 12.02 -19.18
C VAL A 354 -1.66 11.41 -18.25
N CYS A 355 -1.63 11.85 -16.99
CA CYS A 355 -0.70 11.34 -15.98
C CYS A 355 -0.99 9.86 -15.70
N PRO A 356 -0.05 8.93 -15.94
CA PRO A 356 -0.31 7.50 -15.74
C PRO A 356 -0.53 7.14 -14.27
N PHE A 357 0.09 7.87 -13.34
CA PHE A 357 -0.11 7.65 -11.91
C PHE A 357 -1.53 7.99 -11.49
N GLU A 358 -2.03 9.19 -11.83
CA GLU A 358 -3.41 9.58 -11.48
C GLU A 358 -4.44 8.75 -12.25
N LEU A 359 -4.18 8.43 -13.52
CA LEU A 359 -5.04 7.54 -14.30
C LEU A 359 -5.20 6.17 -13.63
N SER A 360 -4.12 5.61 -13.07
CA SER A 360 -4.19 4.35 -12.32
C SER A 360 -5.12 4.44 -11.09
N LEU A 361 -5.11 5.59 -10.40
CA LEU A 361 -5.98 5.81 -9.26
C LEU A 361 -7.42 5.98 -9.71
N ASP A 362 -7.69 6.68 -10.81
CA ASP A 362 -9.04 6.87 -11.33
C ASP A 362 -9.64 5.58 -11.87
N LEU A 363 -8.86 4.76 -12.58
CA LEU A 363 -9.26 3.41 -13.00
C LEU A 363 -9.54 2.48 -11.81
N SER A 364 -8.90 2.70 -10.66
CA SER A 364 -9.18 1.90 -9.47
C SER A 364 -10.63 2.01 -9.00
N ASN A 365 -11.26 3.18 -9.16
CA ASN A 365 -12.66 3.41 -8.78
C ASN A 365 -13.60 2.45 -9.51
N TRP A 366 -13.24 2.11 -10.76
CA TRP A 366 -13.99 1.24 -11.66
C TRP A 366 -13.45 -0.19 -11.71
N SER A 367 -12.53 -0.54 -10.82
CA SER A 367 -11.94 -1.89 -10.73
C SER A 367 -12.60 -2.72 -9.63
N ASP A 368 -12.78 -4.01 -9.91
CA ASP A 368 -13.31 -5.01 -8.99
C ASP A 368 -12.22 -5.53 -8.03
N VAL A 369 -10.99 -5.67 -8.56
CA VAL A 369 -9.81 -6.11 -7.80
C VAL A 369 -8.69 -5.06 -7.91
N ILE A 370 -8.13 -4.64 -6.78
CA ILE A 370 -7.04 -3.68 -6.69
C ILE A 370 -5.81 -4.39 -6.14
N VAL A 371 -4.75 -4.51 -6.94
CA VAL A 371 -3.45 -5.05 -6.53
C VAL A 371 -2.54 -3.88 -6.14
N CYS A 372 -2.12 -3.80 -4.88
CA CYS A 372 -1.31 -2.69 -4.38
C CYS A 372 -0.39 -3.06 -3.21
N ASP A 373 0.44 -2.11 -2.76
CA ASP A 373 1.29 -2.28 -1.57
C ASP A 373 0.47 -2.11 -0.27
N TYR A 374 0.97 -2.66 0.84
CA TYR A 374 0.37 -2.53 2.17
C TYR A 374 0.11 -1.07 2.55
N ASN A 375 0.98 -0.14 2.14
CA ASN A 375 0.87 1.27 2.51
C ASN A 375 -0.47 1.91 2.08
N TYR A 376 -1.06 1.48 0.98
CA TYR A 376 -2.31 2.04 0.47
C TYR A 376 -3.52 1.72 1.35
N VAL A 377 -3.40 0.81 2.32
CA VAL A 377 -4.42 0.50 3.32
C VAL A 377 -3.98 0.86 4.74
N PHE A 378 -2.73 0.56 5.09
CA PHE A 378 -2.26 0.61 6.48
C PHE A 378 -1.53 1.91 6.85
N ASP A 379 -0.87 2.58 5.90
CA ASP A 379 -0.06 3.77 6.17
C ASP A 379 -0.96 4.99 6.39
N PRO A 380 -0.91 5.66 7.56
CA PRO A 380 -1.74 6.82 7.86
C PRO A 380 -1.45 8.04 6.96
N LYS A 381 -0.34 8.04 6.21
CA LYS A 381 0.03 9.06 5.22
C LYS A 381 -0.38 8.67 3.80
N ALA A 382 -0.15 7.41 3.42
CA ALA A 382 -0.25 6.96 2.03
C ALA A 382 -1.56 6.20 1.70
N PHE A 383 -2.41 5.92 2.69
CA PHE A 383 -3.66 5.22 2.44
C PHE A 383 -4.51 5.92 1.36
N LEU A 384 -5.25 5.15 0.59
CA LEU A 384 -6.10 5.67 -0.48
C LEU A 384 -7.30 6.41 0.12
N LYS A 385 -7.15 7.73 0.30
CA LYS A 385 -8.21 8.60 0.85
C LYS A 385 -9.55 8.43 0.15
N ARG A 386 -9.54 8.22 -1.17
CA ARG A 386 -10.74 7.99 -1.99
C ARG A 386 -11.59 6.78 -1.56
N TYR A 387 -11.01 5.84 -0.82
CA TYR A 387 -11.73 4.66 -0.29
C TYR A 387 -11.98 4.73 1.22
N PHE A 388 -11.05 5.34 1.97
CA PHE A 388 -10.98 5.15 3.42
C PHE A 388 -11.12 6.45 4.23
N LEU A 389 -11.29 7.60 3.58
CA LEU A 389 -11.46 8.89 4.29
C LEU A 389 -12.88 9.06 4.85
N GLU A 390 -13.90 8.68 4.09
CA GLU A 390 -15.32 8.87 4.44
C GLU A 390 -15.94 7.69 5.20
N GLY A 391 -15.16 6.66 5.52
CA GLY A 391 -15.60 5.56 6.39
C GLY A 391 -15.12 4.17 5.97
N THR A 392 -15.90 3.18 6.38
CA THR A 392 -15.68 1.74 6.12
C THR A 392 -16.43 1.33 4.86
N GLY A 393 -15.79 0.56 3.97
CA GLY A 393 -16.46 -0.02 2.81
C GLY A 393 -16.59 -1.54 2.91
N ASP A 394 -17.43 -2.10 2.05
CA ASP A 394 -17.61 -3.55 1.88
C ASP A 394 -16.40 -4.14 1.11
N TYR A 395 -15.21 -4.07 1.72
CA TYR A 395 -13.93 -4.45 1.11
C TYR A 395 -13.34 -5.72 1.73
N ALA A 396 -12.71 -6.56 0.92
CA ALA A 396 -11.92 -7.71 1.38
C ALA A 396 -10.43 -7.42 1.23
N PHE A 397 -9.68 -7.49 2.32
CA PHE A 397 -8.24 -7.36 2.31
C PHE A 397 -7.59 -8.75 2.22
N LEU A 398 -6.83 -9.00 1.15
CA LEU A 398 -6.02 -10.20 0.98
C LEU A 398 -4.55 -9.80 1.15
N ILE A 399 -3.94 -10.16 2.27
CA ILE A 399 -2.58 -9.76 2.65
C ILE A 399 -1.63 -10.93 2.38
N ASP A 400 -0.95 -10.86 1.24
CA ASP A 400 0.07 -11.83 0.83
C ASP A 400 1.38 -11.59 1.57
N GLU A 401 2.13 -12.66 1.84
CA GLU A 401 3.38 -12.66 2.62
C GLU A 401 3.30 -11.78 3.87
N ALA A 402 2.18 -11.92 4.59
CA ALA A 402 1.80 -11.10 5.75
C ALA A 402 2.85 -11.01 6.86
N HIS A 403 3.81 -11.94 6.91
CA HIS A 403 4.94 -11.87 7.84
C HIS A 403 5.76 -10.56 7.69
N ASN A 404 5.77 -9.95 6.50
CA ASN A 404 6.47 -8.68 6.26
C ASN A 404 5.72 -7.47 6.83
N LEU A 405 4.41 -7.59 7.04
CA LEU A 405 3.57 -6.46 7.45
C LEU A 405 3.94 -5.94 8.84
N VAL A 406 4.43 -6.79 9.74
CA VAL A 406 4.80 -6.39 11.11
C VAL A 406 5.88 -5.31 11.11
N ASP A 407 7.03 -5.59 10.49
CA ASP A 407 8.14 -4.63 10.45
C ASP A 407 7.78 -3.41 9.59
N ARG A 408 7.03 -3.62 8.49
CA ARG A 408 6.50 -2.52 7.67
C ARG A 408 5.55 -1.60 8.46
N ALA A 409 4.72 -2.16 9.33
CA ALA A 409 3.78 -1.40 10.13
C ALA A 409 4.49 -0.58 11.21
N ARG A 410 5.53 -1.11 11.84
CA ARG A 410 6.38 -0.31 12.74
C ARG A 410 6.96 0.90 12.03
N ASP A 411 7.45 0.73 10.80
CA ASP A 411 7.95 1.85 10.00
C ASP A 411 6.83 2.84 9.62
N MET A 412 5.67 2.36 9.15
CA MET A 412 4.52 3.19 8.75
C MET A 412 3.95 4.03 9.91
N TYR A 413 4.01 3.51 11.14
CA TYR A 413 3.52 4.19 12.33
C TYR A 413 4.61 4.93 13.12
N SER A 414 5.86 4.92 12.66
CA SER A 414 6.95 5.68 13.27
C SER A 414 7.22 6.98 12.53
N ALA A 415 7.86 7.94 13.22
CA ALA A 415 8.32 9.18 12.61
C ALA A 415 9.74 9.51 13.03
N GLN A 416 10.46 10.28 12.20
CA GLN A 416 11.80 10.73 12.51
C GLN A 416 12.08 12.14 11.99
N LEU A 417 12.98 12.85 12.68
CA LEU A 417 13.54 14.11 12.24
C LEU A 417 15.06 14.02 12.19
N SER A 418 15.63 14.42 11.04
CA SER A 418 17.08 14.53 10.85
C SER A 418 17.52 15.96 11.10
N ARG A 419 18.45 16.13 12.05
CA ARG A 419 19.05 17.43 12.33
C ARG A 419 19.79 17.98 11.10
N THR A 420 20.50 17.13 10.37
CA THR A 420 21.24 17.54 9.16
C THR A 420 20.31 18.07 8.07
N GLN A 421 19.16 17.41 7.86
CA GLN A 421 18.16 17.87 6.89
C GLN A 421 17.60 19.24 7.29
N ILE A 422 17.17 19.40 8.55
CA ILE A 422 16.61 20.67 9.07
C ILE A 422 17.61 21.82 8.88
N ARG A 423 18.87 21.60 9.28
CA ARG A 423 19.93 22.61 9.15
C ARG A 423 20.22 22.98 7.69
N ARG A 424 20.20 22.01 6.78
CA ARG A 424 20.42 22.23 5.34
C ARG A 424 19.31 23.08 4.75
N VAL A 425 18.05 22.76 5.04
CA VAL A 425 16.88 23.52 4.57
C VAL A 425 16.86 24.93 5.18
N ALA A 426 17.14 25.06 6.49
CA ALA A 426 17.26 26.36 7.14
C ALA A 426 18.27 27.26 6.43
N GLN A 427 19.45 26.73 6.11
CA GLN A 427 20.50 27.48 5.40
C GLN A 427 20.07 27.89 3.98
N ALA A 428 19.37 27.04 3.25
CA ALA A 428 18.85 27.35 1.91
C ALA A 428 17.77 28.44 1.93
N LEU A 429 17.04 28.58 3.05
CA LEU A 429 15.92 29.50 3.19
C LEU A 429 16.28 30.85 3.82
N LYS A 430 17.52 31.04 4.29
CA LYS A 430 17.94 32.25 5.03
C LYS A 430 17.63 33.58 4.34
N GLU A 431 17.92 33.65 3.04
CA GLU A 431 17.64 34.84 2.22
C GLU A 431 16.25 34.82 1.59
N PRO A 432 15.80 33.73 0.91
CA PRO A 432 14.53 33.77 0.17
C PRO A 432 13.30 33.76 1.08
N VAL A 433 13.39 33.10 2.25
CA VAL A 433 12.26 32.95 3.18
C VAL A 433 12.74 33.02 4.65
N PRO A 434 13.16 34.20 5.13
CA PRO A 434 13.82 34.34 6.45
C PRO A 434 12.95 33.87 7.63
N GLN A 435 11.63 34.05 7.55
CA GLN A 435 10.69 33.64 8.60
C GLN A 435 10.70 32.12 8.85
N VAL A 436 10.70 31.30 7.79
CA VAL A 436 10.77 29.84 7.90
C VAL A 436 12.16 29.42 8.39
N ALA A 437 13.21 30.03 7.83
CA ALA A 437 14.59 29.74 8.24
C ALA A 437 14.81 29.97 9.75
N HIS A 438 14.25 31.05 10.31
CA HIS A 438 14.38 31.35 11.74
C HIS A 438 13.72 30.30 12.64
N VAL A 439 12.54 29.80 12.25
CA VAL A 439 11.88 28.72 13.01
C VAL A 439 12.68 27.42 12.90
N LEU A 440 13.19 27.09 11.70
CA LEU A 440 14.04 25.91 11.50
C LEU A 440 15.36 25.98 12.28
N ASP A 441 15.98 27.17 12.39
CA ASP A 441 17.17 27.38 13.23
C ASP A 441 16.85 27.15 14.72
N THR A 442 15.65 27.51 15.17
CA THR A 442 15.18 27.23 16.55
C THR A 442 15.01 25.72 16.78
N ILE A 443 14.47 24.99 15.79
CA ILE A 443 14.39 23.52 15.82
C ILE A 443 15.79 22.89 15.81
N ASP A 444 16.74 23.38 14.99
CA ASP A 444 18.13 22.88 15.00
C ASP A 444 18.79 23.09 16.37
N ALA A 445 18.54 24.24 17.01
CA ALA A 445 19.04 24.53 18.35
C ALA A 445 18.48 23.55 19.39
N PHE A 446 17.18 23.23 19.34
CA PHE A 446 16.59 22.18 20.17
C PHE A 446 17.23 20.81 19.90
N LEU A 447 17.34 20.39 18.64
CA LEU A 447 17.96 19.11 18.31
C LEU A 447 19.44 19.04 18.69
N LYS A 448 20.13 20.19 18.75
CA LYS A 448 21.50 20.27 19.25
C LYS A 448 21.57 20.02 20.76
N THR A 449 20.61 20.47 21.56
CA THR A 449 20.57 20.13 23.00
C THR A 449 20.29 18.64 23.20
N GLN A 450 19.42 18.04 22.37
CA GLN A 450 19.17 16.61 22.38
C GLN A 450 20.40 15.79 21.94
N LEU A 451 21.20 16.31 21.01
CA LEU A 451 22.49 15.72 20.63
C LEU A 451 23.48 15.78 21.80
N GLN A 452 23.57 16.91 22.52
CA GLN A 452 24.41 17.03 23.70
C GLN A 452 23.97 16.05 24.81
N ARG A 453 22.66 15.91 25.04
CA ARG A 453 22.13 14.88 25.94
C ARG A 453 22.60 13.47 25.54
N ALA A 454 22.62 13.16 24.24
CA ALA A 454 23.15 11.90 23.74
C ALA A 454 24.68 11.77 23.89
N ASP A 455 25.45 12.85 24.04
CA ASP A 455 26.86 12.81 24.44
C ASP A 455 27.02 12.52 25.95
N ASP A 456 26.11 13.06 26.77
CA ASP A 456 26.20 13.04 28.23
C ASP A 456 25.62 11.75 28.87
N GLU A 457 24.66 11.10 28.20
CA GLU A 457 23.97 9.90 28.68
C GLU A 457 24.50 8.58 28.09
N GLY A 458 24.33 7.50 28.87
CA GLY A 458 24.53 6.13 28.41
C GLY A 458 25.95 5.84 27.91
N ASP A 459 26.05 5.21 26.73
CA ASP A 459 27.31 4.91 26.05
C ASP A 459 27.73 6.01 25.05
N GLY A 460 27.09 7.19 25.13
CA GLY A 460 27.33 8.33 24.25
C GLY A 460 26.75 8.17 22.84
N ARG A 461 25.92 7.16 22.57
CA ARG A 461 25.33 6.93 21.24
C ARG A 461 23.89 7.44 21.10
N GLY A 462 23.19 7.62 22.20
CA GLY A 462 21.78 8.02 22.22
C GLY A 462 21.15 8.01 23.61
N TRP A 463 19.87 8.34 23.66
CA TRP A 463 19.01 8.34 24.86
C TRP A 463 17.61 7.85 24.52
N LEU A 464 16.83 7.44 25.51
CA LEU A 464 15.48 6.88 25.37
C LEU A 464 14.54 7.47 26.43
N ASP A 465 13.36 7.92 26.01
CA ASP A 465 12.25 8.34 26.85
C ASP A 465 10.94 7.61 26.45
N ARG A 466 9.98 7.56 27.37
CA ARG A 466 8.62 7.05 27.09
C ARG A 466 7.65 8.16 26.72
N ASP A 467 8.00 9.42 26.94
CA ASP A 467 7.14 10.57 26.72
C ASP A 467 7.40 11.25 25.36
N LEU A 468 6.46 12.07 24.91
CA LEU A 468 6.62 12.91 23.73
C LEU A 468 7.58 14.08 24.01
N PRO A 469 8.30 14.58 22.99
CA PRO A 469 9.08 15.80 23.11
C PRO A 469 8.14 17.02 23.03
N GLU A 470 7.37 17.28 24.09
CA GLU A 470 6.32 18.32 24.12
C GLU A 470 6.83 19.71 23.71
N ASP A 471 8.04 20.08 24.14
CA ASP A 471 8.67 21.37 23.82
C ASP A 471 8.97 21.54 22.32
N LEU A 472 9.11 20.44 21.56
CA LEU A 472 9.38 20.47 20.13
C LEU A 472 8.11 20.66 19.30
N LEU A 473 6.95 20.21 19.80
CA LEU A 473 5.71 20.16 19.00
C LEU A 473 5.24 21.56 18.56
N PRO A 474 5.22 22.60 19.43
CA PRO A 474 4.86 23.96 19.01
C PRO A 474 5.82 24.54 17.96
N LEU A 475 7.10 24.15 18.01
CA LEU A 475 8.09 24.60 17.01
C LEU A 475 7.80 23.99 15.64
N ILE A 476 7.46 22.70 15.60
CA ILE A 476 7.08 22.00 14.37
C ILE A 476 5.79 22.60 13.79
N GLN A 477 4.77 22.81 14.63
CA GLN A 477 3.49 23.43 14.22
C GLN A 477 3.71 24.83 13.64
N ARG A 478 4.55 25.65 14.28
CA ARG A 478 4.92 26.96 13.77
C ARG A 478 5.67 26.87 12.44
N ALA A 479 6.60 25.93 12.30
CA ALA A 479 7.34 25.74 11.04
C ALA A 479 6.38 25.36 9.89
N GLN A 480 5.37 24.54 10.17
CA GLN A 480 4.33 24.20 9.20
C GLN A 480 3.49 25.41 8.81
N ALA A 481 2.97 26.15 9.80
CA ALA A 481 2.13 27.33 9.56
C ALA A 481 2.84 28.39 8.71
N GLU A 482 4.15 28.56 8.89
CA GLU A 482 4.95 29.48 8.09
C GLU A 482 5.29 28.94 6.69
N ALA A 483 5.57 27.63 6.57
CA ALA A 483 5.97 27.00 5.31
C ALA A 483 4.79 26.76 4.36
N GLU A 484 3.61 26.49 4.90
CA GLU A 484 2.40 26.11 4.16
C GLU A 484 1.95 27.17 3.13
N PRO A 485 1.80 28.46 3.47
CA PRO A 485 1.45 29.49 2.49
C PRO A 485 2.46 29.60 1.35
N ILE A 486 3.74 29.34 1.61
CA ILE A 486 4.81 29.43 0.60
C ILE A 486 4.73 28.23 -0.35
N LEU A 487 4.53 27.03 0.19
CA LEU A 487 4.35 25.82 -0.60
C LEU A 487 3.05 25.89 -1.43
N ALA A 488 1.99 26.49 -0.87
CA ALA A 488 0.71 26.68 -1.53
C ALA A 488 0.76 27.63 -2.73
N ARG A 489 1.64 28.65 -2.72
CA ARG A 489 1.88 29.55 -3.88
C ARG A 489 2.48 28.83 -5.09
N ASN A 490 3.00 27.62 -4.89
CA ASN A 490 3.55 26.75 -5.93
C ASN A 490 4.56 27.42 -6.89
N SER A 491 5.38 28.36 -6.40
CA SER A 491 6.39 29.02 -7.24
C SER A 491 7.62 28.13 -7.44
N PRO A 492 8.13 27.95 -8.68
CA PRO A 492 9.35 27.19 -8.92
C PRO A 492 10.54 27.79 -8.16
N SER A 493 11.26 26.97 -7.39
CA SER A 493 12.41 27.41 -6.59
C SER A 493 13.38 26.25 -6.31
N PRO A 494 14.71 26.48 -6.26
CA PRO A 494 15.70 25.43 -6.10
C PRO A 494 15.66 24.72 -4.74
N TRP A 495 15.07 25.36 -3.72
CA TRP A 495 14.92 24.82 -2.35
C TRP A 495 13.54 24.19 -2.10
N ARG A 496 12.62 24.25 -3.07
CA ARG A 496 11.21 23.87 -2.88
C ARG A 496 11.05 22.39 -2.55
N GLU A 497 11.74 21.50 -3.26
CA GLU A 497 11.65 20.05 -3.02
C GLU A 497 12.16 19.67 -1.63
N GLU A 498 13.30 20.24 -1.22
CA GLU A 498 13.84 19.97 0.12
C GLU A 498 12.94 20.48 1.25
N LEU A 499 12.32 21.66 1.07
CA LEU A 499 11.33 22.18 2.00
C LEU A 499 10.07 21.31 2.01
N LEU A 500 9.61 20.84 0.86
CA LEU A 500 8.44 19.97 0.76
C LEU A 500 8.67 18.62 1.46
N ASP A 501 9.84 18.01 1.28
CA ASP A 501 10.24 16.79 1.98
C ASP A 501 10.27 16.99 3.49
N LEU A 502 10.86 18.08 3.95
CA LEU A 502 10.91 18.41 5.39
C LEU A 502 9.51 18.71 5.94
N PHE A 503 8.68 19.43 5.19
CA PHE A 503 7.30 19.70 5.54
C PHE A 503 6.51 18.40 5.73
N PHE A 504 6.64 17.44 4.81
CA PHE A 504 6.00 16.13 4.98
C PHE A 504 6.57 15.32 6.14
N ALA A 505 7.86 15.47 6.46
CA ALA A 505 8.43 14.88 7.67
C ALA A 505 7.76 15.46 8.93
N PHE A 506 7.54 16.77 8.99
CA PHE A 506 6.79 17.42 10.07
C PHE A 506 5.34 16.95 10.16
N VAL A 507 4.64 16.84 9.02
CA VAL A 507 3.26 16.30 8.99
C VAL A 507 3.22 14.88 9.55
N THR A 508 4.20 14.07 9.15
CA THR A 508 4.29 12.68 9.63
C THR A 508 4.58 12.65 11.13
N PHE A 509 5.48 13.51 11.60
CA PHE A 509 5.84 13.59 13.02
C PHE A 509 4.64 13.94 13.90
N LEU A 510 3.90 15.01 13.58
CA LEU A 510 2.70 15.40 14.31
C LEU A 510 1.58 14.35 14.20
N ARG A 511 1.41 13.73 13.04
CA ARG A 511 0.41 12.64 12.91
C ARG A 511 0.73 11.45 13.79
N VAL A 512 2.01 11.11 13.95
CA VAL A 512 2.43 10.06 14.87
C VAL A 512 2.26 10.50 16.33
N THR A 513 2.37 11.79 16.66
CA THR A 513 2.04 12.26 18.02
C THR A 513 0.57 12.03 18.38
N ASP A 514 -0.35 12.17 17.42
CA ASP A 514 -1.78 11.88 17.63
C ASP A 514 -2.03 10.38 17.91
N LEU A 515 -1.12 9.52 17.46
CA LEU A 515 -1.15 8.07 17.65
C LEU A 515 -0.30 7.60 18.84
N TYR A 516 0.41 8.51 19.52
CA TYR A 516 1.40 8.13 20.51
C TYR A 516 0.72 7.65 21.80
N ASP A 517 1.03 6.43 22.24
CA ASP A 517 0.53 5.82 23.47
C ASP A 517 1.60 4.90 24.10
N ALA A 518 1.21 4.04 25.03
CA ALA A 518 2.13 3.11 25.72
C ALA A 518 2.88 2.13 24.78
N HIS A 519 2.48 2.01 23.51
CA HIS A 519 3.13 1.18 22.49
C HIS A 519 4.25 1.92 21.73
N TYR A 520 4.57 3.14 22.14
CA TYR A 520 5.58 4.00 21.52
C TYR A 520 6.67 4.40 22.50
N VAL A 521 7.83 4.76 21.94
CA VAL A 521 8.94 5.39 22.67
C VAL A 521 9.55 6.52 21.84
N THR A 522 10.14 7.49 22.53
CA THR A 522 10.91 8.57 21.92
C THR A 522 12.38 8.31 22.16
N TYR A 523 13.22 8.35 21.13
CA TYR A 523 14.66 8.23 21.33
C TYR A 523 15.45 9.13 20.40
N GLY A 524 16.62 9.55 20.87
CA GLY A 524 17.61 10.30 20.09
C GLY A 524 18.83 9.42 19.84
N GLU A 525 19.31 9.33 18.60
CA GLU A 525 20.51 8.54 18.26
C GLU A 525 21.45 9.27 17.29
N LYS A 526 22.74 8.97 17.42
CA LYS A 526 23.78 9.41 16.48
C LYS A 526 23.94 8.39 15.36
N VAL A 527 23.67 8.80 14.13
CA VAL A 527 23.82 7.96 12.93
C VAL A 527 24.89 8.58 12.02
N GLY A 528 26.11 8.07 12.11
CA GLY A 528 27.26 8.63 11.39
C GLY A 528 27.58 10.05 11.89
N GLN A 529 27.39 11.05 11.04
CA GLN A 529 27.57 12.48 11.37
C GLN A 529 26.24 13.20 11.65
N ASP A 530 25.11 12.48 11.59
CA ASP A 530 23.77 13.04 11.80
C ASP A 530 23.22 12.68 13.19
N PHE A 531 22.29 13.49 13.68
CA PHE A 531 21.48 13.21 14.86
C PHE A 531 20.03 13.03 14.44
N ARG A 532 19.41 11.93 14.90
CA ARG A 532 18.02 11.61 14.60
C ARG A 532 17.20 11.53 15.87
N LEU A 533 16.09 12.25 15.90
CA LEU A 533 15.06 12.11 16.92
C LEU A 533 13.92 11.28 16.33
N ARG A 534 13.49 10.23 17.03
CA ARG A 534 12.51 9.25 16.52
C ARG A 534 11.37 9.03 17.50
N LEU A 535 10.14 9.01 16.98
CA LEU A 535 8.95 8.47 17.63
C LEU A 535 8.76 7.07 17.06
N TYR A 536 9.00 6.04 17.86
CA TYR A 536 9.11 4.67 17.39
C TYR A 536 7.96 3.80 17.90
N CYS A 537 7.25 3.17 16.97
CA CYS A 537 6.19 2.21 17.26
C CYS A 537 6.78 0.83 17.60
N LEU A 538 6.62 0.40 18.84
CA LEU A 538 7.10 -0.90 19.33
C LEU A 538 6.12 -2.03 18.99
N ASP A 539 4.82 -1.78 19.17
CA ASP A 539 3.73 -2.70 18.88
C ASP A 539 2.72 -2.06 17.90
N PRO A 540 2.69 -2.52 16.63
CA PRO A 540 1.77 -1.98 15.62
C PRO A 540 0.36 -2.58 15.70
N ALA A 541 0.10 -3.57 16.55
CA ALA A 541 -1.12 -4.37 16.52
C ALA A 541 -2.39 -3.55 16.64
N ARG A 542 -2.43 -2.59 17.57
CA ARG A 542 -3.58 -1.70 17.77
C ARG A 542 -3.88 -0.89 16.50
N ARG A 543 -2.85 -0.32 15.89
CA ARG A 543 -2.97 0.54 14.70
C ARG A 543 -3.36 -0.26 13.46
N LEU A 544 -2.80 -1.46 13.30
CA LEU A 544 -3.24 -2.40 12.28
C LEU A 544 -4.71 -2.80 12.51
N GLY A 545 -5.10 -3.12 13.74
CA GLY A 545 -6.49 -3.41 14.10
C GLY A 545 -7.47 -2.29 13.74
N GLU A 546 -7.09 -1.04 13.96
CA GLU A 546 -7.86 0.16 13.55
C GLU A 546 -7.93 0.29 12.02
N ALA A 547 -6.82 0.08 11.31
CA ALA A 547 -6.78 0.13 9.85
C ALA A 547 -7.61 -0.99 9.21
N LEU A 548 -7.65 -2.19 9.79
CA LEU A 548 -8.43 -3.33 9.29
C LEU A 548 -9.93 -3.06 9.34
N LYS A 549 -10.41 -2.21 10.27
CA LYS A 549 -11.84 -1.82 10.33
C LYS A 549 -12.31 -1.06 9.09
N ARG A 550 -11.40 -0.55 8.25
CA ARG A 550 -11.72 0.12 6.98
C ARG A 550 -12.35 -0.84 5.95
N GLY A 551 -12.14 -2.14 6.12
CA GLY A 551 -12.72 -3.19 5.29
C GLY A 551 -13.60 -4.12 6.10
N ARG A 552 -14.34 -4.97 5.39
CA ARG A 552 -15.28 -5.95 5.93
C ARG A 552 -14.60 -7.21 6.43
N SER A 553 -13.49 -7.61 5.81
CA SER A 553 -12.78 -8.85 6.16
C SER A 553 -11.30 -8.75 5.80
N ALA A 554 -10.48 -9.56 6.46
CA ALA A 554 -9.04 -9.62 6.17
C ALA A 554 -8.49 -11.05 6.22
N THR A 555 -7.80 -11.47 5.17
CA THR A 555 -7.10 -12.74 5.10
C THR A 555 -5.60 -12.50 5.03
N PHE A 556 -4.87 -12.90 6.05
CA PHE A 556 -3.42 -12.92 6.12
C PHE A 556 -2.92 -14.29 5.71
N PHE A 557 -2.10 -14.37 4.66
CA PHE A 557 -1.54 -15.64 4.22
C PHE A 557 -0.05 -15.55 3.93
N SER A 558 0.68 -16.59 4.34
CA SER A 558 2.14 -16.63 4.24
C SER A 558 2.63 -18.06 4.43
N ALA A 559 3.78 -18.39 3.83
CA ALA A 559 4.43 -19.69 4.06
C ALA A 559 5.14 -19.77 5.41
N THR A 560 5.48 -18.62 6.00
CA THR A 560 6.26 -18.50 7.22
C THR A 560 5.49 -17.71 8.27
N LEU A 561 4.21 -18.03 8.47
CA LEU A 561 3.37 -17.42 9.52
C LEU A 561 3.50 -18.23 10.82
N THR A 562 4.74 -18.48 11.26
CA THR A 562 5.04 -19.37 12.39
C THR A 562 5.92 -18.65 13.42
N PRO A 563 5.57 -18.66 14.72
CA PRO A 563 4.32 -19.15 15.30
C PRO A 563 3.10 -18.34 14.88
N VAL A 564 1.95 -19.00 14.67
CA VAL A 564 0.72 -18.32 14.25
C VAL A 564 0.27 -17.29 15.29
N ASP A 565 0.31 -17.63 16.58
CA ASP A 565 -0.14 -16.72 17.64
C ASP A 565 0.71 -15.44 17.73
N TYR A 566 2.02 -15.54 17.49
CA TYR A 566 2.91 -14.39 17.42
C TYR A 566 2.48 -13.41 16.33
N PHE A 567 2.26 -13.92 15.11
CA PHE A 567 1.83 -13.07 14.00
C PHE A 567 0.40 -12.58 14.18
N ARG A 568 -0.51 -13.43 14.67
CA ARG A 568 -1.90 -13.06 14.95
C ARG A 568 -1.95 -11.86 15.88
N ARG A 569 -1.22 -11.90 16.99
CA ARG A 569 -1.13 -10.81 17.97
C ARG A 569 -0.56 -9.53 17.38
N LEU A 570 0.53 -9.60 16.59
CA LEU A 570 1.19 -8.41 16.04
C LEU A 570 0.46 -7.79 14.84
N LEU A 571 -0.33 -8.59 14.11
CA LEU A 571 -1.10 -8.14 12.96
C LEU A 571 -2.49 -7.60 13.35
N GLY A 572 -2.76 -7.43 14.65
CA GLY A 572 -4.01 -6.87 15.18
C GLY A 572 -5.16 -7.88 15.25
N GLY A 573 -4.87 -9.18 15.19
CA GLY A 573 -5.84 -10.25 15.37
C GLY A 573 -6.07 -10.64 16.83
N GLU A 574 -7.16 -11.37 17.05
CA GLU A 574 -7.62 -11.87 18.35
C GLU A 574 -7.59 -13.41 18.36
N HIS A 575 -7.48 -14.06 19.52
CA HIS A 575 -7.42 -15.53 19.60
C HIS A 575 -8.64 -16.27 19.02
N THR A 576 -9.77 -15.58 18.89
CA THR A 576 -11.00 -16.09 18.28
C THR A 576 -11.01 -16.01 16.75
N ASP A 577 -10.05 -15.28 16.15
CA ASP A 577 -9.94 -15.18 14.70
C ASP A 577 -9.54 -16.53 14.09
N PHE A 578 -10.05 -16.81 12.89
CA PHE A 578 -9.79 -18.07 12.21
C PHE A 578 -8.31 -18.25 11.90
N SER A 579 -7.82 -19.47 12.03
CA SER A 579 -6.51 -19.85 11.54
C SER A 579 -6.54 -21.22 10.90
N VAL A 580 -5.81 -21.35 9.81
CA VAL A 580 -5.63 -22.62 9.10
C VAL A 580 -4.15 -22.84 8.88
N GLU A 581 -3.68 -24.05 9.15
CA GLU A 581 -2.33 -24.49 8.81
C GLU A 581 -2.43 -25.61 7.80
N LEU A 582 -2.08 -25.30 6.55
CA LEU A 582 -2.21 -26.24 5.46
C LEU A 582 -0.98 -27.16 5.41
N PRO A 583 -1.18 -28.47 5.17
CA PRO A 583 -0.07 -29.39 5.00
C PRO A 583 0.75 -29.02 3.75
N SER A 584 2.04 -29.35 3.79
CA SER A 584 2.89 -29.26 2.60
C SER A 584 2.34 -30.16 1.49
N PRO A 585 2.18 -29.67 0.26
CA PRO A 585 1.80 -30.51 -0.88
C PRO A 585 2.93 -31.45 -1.30
N PHE A 586 4.15 -31.23 -0.78
CA PHE A 586 5.33 -31.99 -1.18
C PHE A 586 5.47 -33.30 -0.41
N PRO A 587 5.81 -34.41 -1.09
CA PRO A 587 6.13 -35.66 -0.44
C PRO A 587 7.28 -35.47 0.57
N PRO A 588 7.12 -35.85 1.84
CA PRO A 588 8.17 -35.67 2.85
C PRO A 588 9.49 -36.35 2.47
N GLN A 589 9.44 -37.51 1.81
CA GLN A 589 10.63 -38.21 1.32
C GLN A 589 11.43 -37.43 0.26
N ASN A 590 10.88 -36.35 -0.31
CA ASN A 590 11.58 -35.51 -1.27
C ASN A 590 12.41 -34.42 -0.60
N LEU A 591 12.36 -34.29 0.73
CA LEU A 591 13.14 -33.30 1.47
C LEU A 591 13.97 -33.97 2.57
N ALA A 592 15.29 -33.85 2.49
CA ALA A 592 16.15 -34.19 3.60
C ALA A 592 16.48 -32.91 4.39
N VAL A 593 16.16 -32.89 5.69
CA VAL A 593 16.53 -31.82 6.61
C VAL A 593 17.60 -32.34 7.56
N LEU A 594 18.82 -31.87 7.37
CA LEU A 594 19.98 -32.18 8.19
C LEU A 594 20.26 -31.04 9.17
N VAL A 595 20.67 -31.38 10.39
CA VAL A 595 20.99 -30.41 11.44
C VAL A 595 22.36 -30.73 12.02
N ASP A 596 23.31 -29.82 11.80
CA ASP A 596 24.56 -29.80 12.55
C ASP A 596 24.42 -28.85 13.76
N ASP A 597 24.06 -29.42 14.90
CA ASP A 597 24.00 -28.75 16.19
C ASP A 597 25.32 -28.85 16.99
N GLY A 598 26.41 -29.32 16.36
CA GLY A 598 27.75 -29.34 16.95
C GLY A 598 28.50 -28.03 16.82
N ILE A 599 28.17 -27.21 15.81
CA ILE A 599 28.91 -26.01 15.44
C ILE A 599 28.36 -24.76 16.14
N ASP A 600 29.24 -24.02 16.84
CA ASP A 600 28.88 -22.76 17.49
C ASP A 600 29.12 -21.54 16.59
N THR A 601 28.04 -21.04 15.96
CA THR A 601 28.11 -19.85 15.09
C THR A 601 27.85 -18.52 15.82
N THR A 602 27.69 -18.56 17.16
CA THR A 602 27.48 -17.35 17.97
C THR A 602 28.66 -16.39 17.88
N TYR A 603 28.48 -15.12 18.26
CA TYR A 603 29.54 -14.12 18.17
C TYR A 603 30.84 -14.54 18.89
N ARG A 604 30.72 -15.26 20.02
CA ARG A 604 31.88 -15.77 20.78
C ARG A 604 32.52 -17.00 20.14
N GLY A 605 31.72 -17.91 19.57
CA GLY A 605 32.19 -19.17 18.99
C GLY A 605 32.68 -19.06 17.55
N ARG A 606 32.15 -18.10 16.77
CA ARG A 606 32.27 -18.11 15.30
C ARG A 606 33.70 -18.14 14.76
N ALA A 607 34.65 -17.47 15.41
CA ALA A 607 36.03 -17.42 14.94
C ALA A 607 36.69 -18.81 14.85
N HIS A 608 36.22 -19.76 15.67
CA HIS A 608 36.72 -21.14 15.71
C HIS A 608 35.91 -22.08 14.81
N SER A 609 34.79 -21.62 14.25
CA SER A 609 33.85 -22.48 13.49
C SER A 609 34.07 -22.46 11.97
N TYR A 610 34.92 -21.57 11.45
CA TYR A 610 34.98 -21.33 10.01
C TYR A 610 35.38 -22.56 9.20
N ASP A 611 36.34 -23.33 9.71
CA ASP A 611 36.83 -24.55 9.06
C ASP A 611 35.78 -25.67 9.13
N ASP A 612 35.12 -25.84 10.27
CA ASP A 612 34.04 -26.82 10.45
C ASP A 612 32.84 -26.53 9.53
N VAL A 613 32.43 -25.26 9.43
CA VAL A 613 31.36 -24.83 8.52
C VAL A 613 31.75 -25.11 7.06
N ALA A 614 32.97 -24.78 6.66
CA ALA A 614 33.45 -25.05 5.30
C ALA A 614 33.43 -26.55 4.97
N ALA A 615 33.87 -27.40 5.91
CA ALA A 615 33.85 -28.85 5.76
C ALA A 615 32.42 -29.41 5.70
N ALA A 616 31.50 -28.89 6.52
CA ALA A 616 30.09 -29.28 6.51
C ALA A 616 29.41 -28.94 5.17
N ILE A 617 29.66 -27.73 4.63
CA ILE A 617 29.16 -27.33 3.31
C ILE A 617 29.72 -28.25 2.23
N ALA A 618 31.03 -28.52 2.25
CA ALA A 618 31.68 -29.40 1.28
C ALA A 618 31.08 -30.81 1.30
N ALA A 619 30.83 -31.37 2.49
CA ALA A 619 30.18 -32.67 2.63
C ALA A 619 28.76 -32.69 2.04
N ALA A 620 27.96 -31.65 2.28
CA ALA A 620 26.58 -31.57 1.80
C ALA A 620 26.47 -31.53 0.26
N VAL A 621 27.40 -30.83 -0.42
CA VAL A 621 27.33 -30.61 -1.87
C VAL A 621 28.08 -31.66 -2.69
N LYS A 622 28.78 -32.60 -2.04
CA LYS A 622 29.69 -33.56 -2.69
C LYS A 622 28.98 -34.62 -3.53
N HIS A 623 27.86 -35.16 -3.06
CA HIS A 623 27.26 -36.37 -3.63
C HIS A 623 26.29 -36.15 -4.78
N ARG A 624 25.67 -34.98 -4.85
CA ARG A 624 24.75 -34.63 -5.93
C ARG A 624 25.29 -33.41 -6.66
N ARG A 625 25.70 -33.59 -7.91
CA ARG A 625 25.99 -32.45 -8.80
C ARG A 625 24.71 -31.65 -8.98
N GLY A 626 24.80 -30.36 -8.72
CA GLY A 626 23.66 -29.47 -8.81
C GLY A 626 23.95 -28.10 -8.25
N ASN A 627 22.87 -27.38 -7.98
CA ASN A 627 22.86 -25.99 -7.62
C ASN A 627 22.52 -25.81 -6.14
N TYR A 628 23.39 -25.17 -5.38
CA TYR A 628 23.23 -24.96 -3.94
C TYR A 628 23.39 -23.49 -3.57
N ILE A 629 22.64 -23.04 -2.57
CA ILE A 629 22.85 -21.72 -1.96
C ILE A 629 23.16 -21.88 -0.47
N VAL A 630 24.20 -21.19 -0.02
CA VAL A 630 24.63 -21.13 1.38
C VAL A 630 24.38 -19.74 1.92
N TYR A 631 23.58 -19.65 2.97
CA TYR A 631 23.17 -18.40 3.61
C TYR A 631 23.96 -18.15 4.90
N PHE A 632 24.56 -16.97 5.00
CA PHE A 632 25.39 -16.55 6.13
C PHE A 632 24.78 -15.39 6.92
N PRO A 633 25.07 -15.25 8.22
CA PRO A 633 24.53 -14.16 9.03
C PRO A 633 25.23 -12.81 8.79
N SER A 634 26.39 -12.79 8.12
CA SER A 634 27.08 -11.55 7.75
C SER A 634 28.08 -11.75 6.62
N TYR A 635 28.37 -10.67 5.88
CA TYR A 635 29.41 -10.65 4.84
C TYR A 635 30.79 -11.06 5.39
N LYS A 636 31.15 -10.64 6.60
CA LYS A 636 32.43 -11.01 7.21
C LYS A 636 32.55 -12.53 7.36
N TYR A 637 31.52 -13.18 7.89
CA TYR A 637 31.53 -14.62 8.08
C TYR A 637 31.56 -15.36 6.74
N LEU A 638 30.75 -14.89 5.79
CA LEU A 638 30.73 -15.41 4.43
C LEU A 638 32.14 -15.45 3.83
N GLN A 639 32.86 -14.33 3.85
CA GLN A 639 34.19 -14.21 3.25
C GLN A 639 35.22 -15.14 3.92
N GLU A 640 35.20 -15.26 5.25
CA GLU A 640 36.09 -16.16 6.00
C GLU A 640 35.86 -17.64 5.64
N VAL A 641 34.60 -18.03 5.44
CA VAL A 641 34.25 -19.41 5.09
C VAL A 641 34.51 -19.70 3.62
N VAL A 642 34.24 -18.76 2.69
CA VAL A 642 34.53 -18.95 1.26
C VAL A 642 36.00 -19.28 1.04
N GLY A 643 36.93 -18.52 1.62
CA GLY A 643 38.37 -18.75 1.44
C GLY A 643 38.86 -20.09 2.03
N ARG A 644 38.10 -20.71 2.94
CA ARG A 644 38.36 -22.07 3.46
C ARG A 644 37.68 -23.13 2.59
N PHE A 645 36.45 -22.87 2.17
CA PHE A 645 35.67 -23.73 1.29
C PHE A 645 36.40 -23.98 -0.03
N GLU A 646 37.01 -22.95 -0.64
CA GLU A 646 37.83 -23.08 -1.86
C GLU A 646 38.92 -24.14 -1.75
N LYS A 647 39.45 -24.39 -0.54
CA LYS A 647 40.53 -25.38 -0.30
C LYS A 647 40.00 -26.80 -0.12
N VAL A 648 38.74 -26.97 0.28
CA VAL A 648 38.12 -28.27 0.58
C VAL A 648 37.05 -28.66 -0.44
N ALA A 649 36.65 -27.76 -1.33
CA ALA A 649 35.68 -28.01 -2.38
C ALA A 649 36.17 -29.10 -3.36
N ALA A 650 35.25 -29.95 -3.81
CA ALA A 650 35.54 -30.96 -4.80
C ALA A 650 35.86 -30.32 -6.18
N TYR A 651 36.67 -31.01 -6.98
CA TYR A 651 36.91 -30.60 -8.37
C TYR A 651 35.59 -30.52 -9.15
N GLY A 652 35.46 -29.51 -10.03
CA GLY A 652 34.20 -29.24 -10.73
C GLY A 652 33.15 -28.54 -9.85
N THR A 653 33.59 -27.70 -8.90
CA THR A 653 32.72 -26.82 -8.11
C THR A 653 32.92 -25.36 -8.52
N MET A 654 31.86 -24.71 -9.00
CA MET A 654 31.80 -23.28 -9.29
C MET A 654 31.31 -22.51 -8.06
N ILE A 655 32.07 -21.50 -7.64
CA ILE A 655 31.76 -20.68 -6.46
C ILE A 655 31.28 -19.31 -6.92
N MET A 656 30.11 -18.90 -6.43
CA MET A 656 29.54 -17.58 -6.67
C MET A 656 29.35 -16.86 -5.35
N VAL A 657 29.78 -15.60 -5.25
CA VAL A 657 29.76 -14.86 -3.98
C VAL A 657 28.99 -13.56 -4.11
N GLN A 658 28.02 -13.36 -3.23
CA GLN A 658 27.33 -12.08 -3.09
C GLN A 658 28.29 -11.00 -2.58
N VAL A 659 28.28 -9.85 -3.25
CA VAL A 659 29.00 -8.64 -2.81
C VAL A 659 28.03 -7.60 -2.23
N PRO A 660 28.49 -6.71 -1.33
CA PRO A 660 27.66 -5.62 -0.83
C PRO A 660 27.21 -4.67 -1.96
N ARG A 661 25.97 -4.17 -1.88
CA ARG A 661 25.38 -3.18 -2.81
C ARG A 661 25.40 -3.59 -4.30
N MET A 662 24.97 -4.83 -4.59
CA MET A 662 24.79 -5.28 -5.98
C MET A 662 23.76 -4.43 -6.74
N SER A 663 24.11 -4.01 -7.95
CA SER A 663 23.15 -3.47 -8.92
C SER A 663 22.19 -4.57 -9.41
N GLU A 664 21.02 -4.22 -9.96
CA GLU A 664 20.08 -5.21 -10.52
C GLU A 664 20.76 -6.15 -11.52
N ARG A 665 21.59 -5.61 -12.42
CA ARG A 665 22.38 -6.40 -13.36
C ARG A 665 23.32 -7.39 -12.67
N GLN A 666 23.96 -7.01 -11.56
CA GLN A 666 24.83 -7.93 -10.81
C GLN A 666 24.01 -9.04 -10.11
N LYS A 667 22.78 -8.73 -9.68
CA LYS A 667 21.87 -9.73 -9.10
C LYS A 667 21.43 -10.74 -10.16
N GLU A 668 21.06 -10.28 -11.35
CA GLU A 668 20.75 -11.13 -12.49
C GLU A 668 21.93 -12.04 -12.83
N GLN A 669 23.13 -11.49 -12.96
CA GLN A 669 24.35 -12.27 -13.21
C GLN A 669 24.63 -13.34 -12.14
N PHE A 670 24.38 -13.03 -10.87
CA PHE A 670 24.49 -14.01 -9.79
C PHE A 670 23.46 -15.14 -9.94
N LEU A 671 22.25 -14.83 -10.38
CA LEU A 671 21.18 -15.82 -10.55
C LEU A 671 21.26 -16.62 -11.86
N ASP A 672 21.85 -16.05 -12.90
CA ASP A 672 21.96 -16.64 -14.24
C ASP A 672 22.82 -17.90 -14.28
N VAL A 673 23.71 -18.07 -13.29
CA VAL A 673 24.54 -19.27 -13.15
C VAL A 673 23.75 -20.48 -12.64
N PHE A 674 22.58 -20.28 -12.02
CA PHE A 674 21.72 -21.36 -11.49
C PHE A 674 20.83 -21.92 -12.59
N ARG A 675 21.44 -22.70 -13.50
CA ARG A 675 20.79 -23.34 -14.65
C ARG A 675 20.59 -24.82 -14.40
N ILE A 676 19.56 -25.38 -15.02
CA ILE A 676 19.34 -26.83 -15.05
C ILE A 676 20.51 -27.48 -15.81
N ASN A 677 20.98 -28.64 -15.36
CA ASN A 677 22.06 -29.41 -15.99
C ASN A 677 23.44 -28.71 -16.08
N ASN A 678 23.77 -27.82 -15.13
CA ASN A 678 25.11 -27.24 -15.03
C ASN A 678 26.20 -28.32 -15.04
N PRO A 679 27.31 -28.18 -15.81
CA PRO A 679 28.40 -29.15 -15.92
C PRO A 679 29.16 -29.35 -14.60
N ASP A 680 29.17 -28.32 -13.77
CA ASP A 680 29.81 -28.25 -12.47
C ASP A 680 28.74 -28.13 -11.36
N THR A 681 29.11 -28.47 -10.13
CA THR A 681 28.31 -28.12 -8.95
C THR A 681 28.42 -26.63 -8.71
N VAL A 682 27.31 -25.91 -8.64
CA VAL A 682 27.31 -24.46 -8.36
C VAL A 682 26.98 -24.24 -6.89
N VAL A 683 27.82 -23.49 -6.18
CA VAL A 683 27.60 -23.09 -4.79
C VAL A 683 27.59 -21.57 -4.70
N GLY A 684 26.41 -21.00 -4.48
CA GLY A 684 26.23 -19.57 -4.24
C GLY A 684 26.30 -19.24 -2.76
N PHE A 685 27.16 -18.31 -2.40
CA PHE A 685 27.31 -17.78 -1.05
C PHE A 685 26.57 -16.44 -0.96
N ALA A 686 25.57 -16.37 -0.09
CA ALA A 686 24.72 -15.20 0.10
C ALA A 686 24.54 -14.87 1.59
N VAL A 687 24.15 -13.63 1.90
CA VAL A 687 23.81 -13.18 3.24
C VAL A 687 22.30 -13.35 3.48
N MET A 688 21.95 -13.91 4.64
CA MET A 688 20.58 -14.15 5.08
C MET A 688 19.85 -12.83 5.36
N GLY A 689 18.55 -12.76 5.06
CA GLY A 689 17.76 -11.52 5.18
C GLY A 689 18.13 -10.45 4.15
N GLY A 690 18.91 -10.81 3.13
CA GLY A 690 19.14 -10.00 1.94
C GLY A 690 18.28 -10.44 0.76
N ILE A 691 18.44 -9.74 -0.36
CA ILE A 691 17.76 -9.94 -1.65
C ILE A 691 17.70 -11.39 -2.17
N PHE A 692 18.64 -12.28 -1.78
CA PHE A 692 18.67 -13.67 -2.25
C PHE A 692 18.03 -14.67 -1.27
N GLY A 693 17.76 -14.28 -0.03
CA GLY A 693 16.90 -15.06 0.88
C GLY A 693 15.41 -14.79 0.59
N GLU A 694 15.13 -13.62 0.03
CA GLU A 694 13.79 -13.08 -0.14
C GLU A 694 13.51 -12.72 -1.61
N GLY A 695 12.68 -13.53 -2.30
CA GLY A 695 12.08 -13.13 -3.59
C GLY A 695 12.72 -13.69 -4.87
N ILE A 696 13.72 -14.56 -4.77
CA ILE A 696 14.25 -15.30 -5.94
C ILE A 696 13.36 -16.49 -6.31
N ASP A 697 13.21 -16.78 -7.60
CA ASP A 697 12.45 -17.90 -8.12
C ASP A 697 13.34 -18.91 -8.86
N LEU A 698 13.90 -19.86 -8.12
CA LEU A 698 14.70 -20.97 -8.62
C LEU A 698 13.88 -22.26 -8.44
N VAL A 699 13.17 -22.65 -9.50
CA VAL A 699 12.28 -23.83 -9.50
C VAL A 699 13.03 -25.09 -9.98
N GLY A 700 12.70 -26.24 -9.39
CA GLY A 700 13.25 -27.53 -9.81
C GLY A 700 14.76 -27.64 -9.60
N GLU A 701 15.48 -28.26 -10.54
CA GLU A 701 16.93 -28.48 -10.44
C GLU A 701 17.78 -27.20 -10.50
N ARG A 702 17.15 -26.02 -10.66
CA ARG A 702 17.83 -24.73 -10.49
C ARG A 702 18.30 -24.52 -9.06
N LEU A 703 17.72 -25.22 -8.07
CA LEU A 703 18.20 -25.24 -6.70
C LEU A 703 17.88 -26.60 -6.05
N VAL A 704 18.89 -27.43 -5.84
CA VAL A 704 18.74 -28.78 -5.25
C VAL A 704 19.08 -28.83 -3.76
N GLY A 705 19.64 -27.76 -3.21
CA GLY A 705 19.83 -27.67 -1.76
C GLY A 705 20.13 -26.28 -1.24
N ALA A 706 19.85 -26.08 0.04
CA ALA A 706 20.13 -24.86 0.78
C ALA A 706 20.87 -25.19 2.08
N VAL A 707 21.92 -24.44 2.37
CA VAL A 707 22.65 -24.52 3.64
C VAL A 707 22.44 -23.22 4.38
N VAL A 708 22.02 -23.30 5.64
CA VAL A 708 21.71 -22.14 6.49
C VAL A 708 22.69 -22.12 7.66
N VAL A 709 23.60 -21.15 7.64
CA VAL A 709 24.62 -20.98 8.69
C VAL A 709 24.09 -19.98 9.71
N GLY A 710 23.86 -20.45 10.94
CA GLY A 710 23.29 -19.69 12.03
C GLY A 710 21.75 -19.53 11.96
N VAL A 711 21.15 -19.14 13.08
CA VAL A 711 19.68 -19.03 13.23
C VAL A 711 19.08 -17.71 12.70
N GLY A 712 19.78 -17.01 11.83
CA GLY A 712 19.24 -15.84 11.13
C GLY A 712 18.91 -14.60 11.95
N LEU A 713 19.35 -14.51 13.21
CA LEU A 713 19.00 -13.41 14.10
C LEU A 713 19.19 -12.03 13.45
N PRO A 714 18.23 -11.10 13.61
CA PRO A 714 18.42 -9.70 13.26
C PRO A 714 19.71 -9.12 13.87
N GLN A 715 20.26 -8.08 13.24
CA GLN A 715 21.38 -7.36 13.83
C GLN A 715 20.94 -6.74 15.16
N ILE A 716 21.85 -6.79 16.14
CA ILE A 716 21.65 -6.09 17.40
C ILE A 716 21.73 -4.59 17.10
N CYS A 717 20.63 -3.89 17.38
CA CYS A 717 20.52 -2.45 17.25
C CYS A 717 19.57 -1.93 18.32
N LEU A 718 19.58 -0.61 18.52
CA LEU A 718 18.74 0.07 19.50
C LEU A 718 17.27 -0.35 19.35
N GLU A 719 16.71 -0.27 18.13
CA GLU A 719 15.33 -0.67 17.86
C GLU A 719 15.00 -2.11 18.31
N ARG A 720 15.89 -3.07 18.05
CA ARG A 720 15.67 -4.47 18.45
C ARG A 720 15.76 -4.66 19.95
N ASP A 721 16.64 -3.92 20.62
CA ASP A 721 16.72 -3.93 22.08
C ASP A 721 15.51 -3.25 22.74
N LEU A 722 14.94 -2.21 22.12
CA LEU A 722 13.70 -1.59 22.56
C LEU A 722 12.50 -2.54 22.41
N ILE A 723 12.36 -3.21 21.26
CA ILE A 723 11.35 -4.25 21.04
C ILE A 723 11.50 -5.34 22.12
N LYS A 724 12.73 -5.81 22.34
CA LYS A 724 13.01 -6.84 23.34
C LYS A 724 12.54 -6.38 24.74
N GLY A 725 12.94 -5.19 25.18
CA GLY A 725 12.55 -4.65 26.48
C GLY A 725 11.04 -4.57 26.66
N TYR A 726 10.33 -4.07 25.63
CA TYR A 726 8.87 -3.96 25.65
C TYR A 726 8.17 -5.30 25.84
N TYR A 727 8.52 -6.31 25.03
CA TYR A 727 7.86 -7.63 25.11
C TYR A 727 8.38 -8.49 26.28
N ASP A 728 9.56 -8.19 26.85
CA ASP A 728 9.98 -8.77 28.13
C ASP A 728 9.07 -8.28 29.27
N GLU A 729 8.65 -7.00 29.26
CA GLU A 729 7.75 -6.42 30.27
C GLU A 729 6.30 -6.94 30.17
N HIS A 730 5.80 -7.20 28.96
CA HIS A 730 4.38 -7.53 28.73
C HIS A 730 4.10 -9.03 28.59
N GLU A 731 4.99 -9.78 27.96
CA GLU A 731 4.75 -11.19 27.56
C GLU A 731 5.83 -12.14 28.12
N ALA A 732 6.84 -11.62 28.83
CA ALA A 732 8.03 -12.36 29.28
C ALA A 732 8.75 -13.14 28.13
N ALA A 733 8.62 -12.65 26.89
CA ALA A 733 9.07 -13.31 25.68
C ALA A 733 9.85 -12.37 24.73
N GLY A 734 10.47 -11.33 25.25
CA GLY A 734 11.05 -10.25 24.45
C GLY A 734 12.18 -10.68 23.52
N PHE A 735 13.06 -11.59 23.96
CA PHE A 735 14.09 -12.14 23.07
C PHE A 735 13.46 -12.93 21.91
N ALA A 736 12.37 -13.66 22.16
CA ALA A 736 11.68 -14.41 21.12
C ALA A 736 11.05 -13.49 20.07
N TYR A 737 10.35 -12.44 20.52
CA TYR A 737 9.68 -11.46 19.66
C TYR A 737 10.65 -10.60 18.85
N ALA A 738 11.76 -10.18 19.45
CA ALA A 738 12.73 -9.29 18.82
C ALA A 738 13.72 -10.03 17.91
N TYR A 739 14.11 -11.26 18.27
CA TYR A 739 15.23 -11.96 17.65
C TYR A 739 14.88 -13.36 17.14
N THR A 740 14.36 -14.25 17.99
CA THR A 740 14.17 -15.67 17.63
C THR A 740 13.16 -15.87 16.50
N TYR A 741 11.93 -15.33 16.62
CA TYR A 741 10.90 -15.53 15.61
C TYR A 741 11.25 -14.84 14.28
N PRO A 742 11.70 -13.57 14.25
CA PRO A 742 12.20 -12.96 13.01
C PRO A 742 13.37 -13.73 12.39
N GLY A 743 14.28 -14.25 13.22
CA GLY A 743 15.42 -15.05 12.76
C GLY A 743 14.99 -16.35 12.11
N MET A 744 14.09 -17.10 12.75
CA MET A 744 13.55 -18.33 12.20
C MET A 744 12.74 -18.11 10.92
N ASN A 745 11.99 -17.02 10.81
CA ASN A 745 11.32 -16.69 9.55
C ASN A 745 12.30 -16.56 8.37
N ARG A 746 13.46 -15.92 8.59
CA ARG A 746 14.52 -15.85 7.58
C ARG A 746 15.11 -17.22 7.24
N VAL A 747 15.26 -18.10 8.23
CA VAL A 747 15.69 -19.49 8.03
C VAL A 747 14.68 -20.24 7.16
N LEU A 748 13.38 -20.15 7.49
CA LEU A 748 12.31 -20.83 6.76
C LEU A 748 12.15 -20.29 5.33
N GLN A 749 12.30 -18.98 5.13
CA GLN A 749 12.29 -18.38 3.80
C GLN A 749 13.46 -18.83 2.93
N ALA A 750 14.65 -18.98 3.52
CA ALA A 750 15.84 -19.46 2.84
C ALA A 750 15.73 -20.96 2.50
N ALA A 751 15.28 -21.76 3.47
CA ALA A 751 15.14 -23.20 3.33
C ALA A 751 13.97 -23.59 2.40
N GLY A 752 12.85 -22.87 2.46
CA GLY A 752 11.67 -23.06 1.62
C GLY A 752 11.87 -22.73 0.13
N ARG A 753 13.08 -22.34 -0.28
CA ARG A 753 13.44 -22.15 -1.69
C ARG A 753 13.68 -23.47 -2.42
N VAL A 754 14.06 -24.52 -1.70
CA VAL A 754 14.55 -25.79 -2.24
C VAL A 754 13.44 -26.61 -2.91
N ILE A 755 12.21 -26.53 -2.41
CA ILE A 755 11.08 -27.31 -2.94
C ILE A 755 9.95 -26.37 -3.32
N ARG A 756 9.53 -26.44 -4.59
CA ARG A 756 8.43 -25.64 -5.15
C ARG A 756 7.39 -26.45 -5.92
N THR A 757 7.76 -27.61 -6.42
CA THR A 757 6.87 -28.57 -7.09
C THR A 757 6.87 -29.92 -6.40
N GLU A 758 5.80 -30.70 -6.56
CA GLU A 758 5.67 -32.06 -6.00
C GLU A 758 6.77 -33.03 -6.45
N ARG A 759 7.47 -32.71 -7.54
CA ARG A 759 8.56 -33.51 -8.11
C ARG A 759 9.94 -33.04 -7.67
N ASP A 760 10.04 -31.86 -7.06
CA ASP A 760 11.32 -31.33 -6.62
C ASP A 760 11.84 -32.19 -5.47
N ARG A 761 13.13 -32.49 -5.50
CA ARG A 761 13.85 -33.15 -4.40
C ARG A 761 14.98 -32.25 -3.95
N GLY A 762 15.18 -32.13 -2.65
CA GLY A 762 16.29 -31.33 -2.17
C GLY A 762 16.72 -31.54 -0.74
N LEU A 763 17.87 -30.94 -0.45
CA LEU A 763 18.60 -31.07 0.80
C LEU A 763 18.66 -29.72 1.52
N ILE A 764 18.25 -29.68 2.77
CA ILE A 764 18.46 -28.55 3.67
C ILE A 764 19.48 -28.96 4.72
N LEU A 765 20.53 -28.16 4.91
CA LEU A 765 21.46 -28.32 6.03
C LEU A 765 21.42 -27.07 6.93
N LEU A 766 21.08 -27.25 8.19
CA LEU A 766 21.05 -26.20 9.21
C LEU A 766 22.27 -26.34 10.11
N ILE A 767 23.10 -25.29 10.18
CA ILE A 767 24.36 -25.30 10.93
C ILE A 767 24.29 -24.28 12.06
N ASP A 768 24.03 -24.75 13.29
CA ASP A 768 24.13 -23.99 14.54
C ASP A 768 23.75 -24.88 15.73
N LYS A 769 24.52 -24.82 16.83
CA LYS A 769 24.15 -25.47 18.10
C LYS A 769 22.75 -25.14 18.62
N ARG A 770 22.21 -23.97 18.27
CA ARG A 770 20.86 -23.54 18.67
C ARG A 770 19.75 -24.34 18.00
N PHE A 771 19.96 -24.88 16.80
CA PHE A 771 18.97 -25.76 16.14
C PHE A 771 18.76 -27.09 16.88
N GLY A 772 19.67 -27.46 17.79
CA GLY A 772 19.49 -28.60 18.69
C GLY A 772 18.57 -28.33 19.89
N ARG A 773 18.25 -27.06 20.19
CA ARG A 773 17.44 -26.67 21.35
C ARG A 773 15.95 -26.81 21.06
N GLU A 774 15.19 -27.15 22.09
CA GLU A 774 13.72 -27.32 22.01
C GLU A 774 13.02 -26.05 21.50
N GLU A 775 13.44 -24.88 21.98
CA GLU A 775 12.88 -23.57 21.58
C GLU A 775 12.96 -23.29 20.06
N TYR A 776 14.01 -23.78 19.37
CA TYR A 776 14.15 -23.65 17.91
C TYR A 776 13.50 -24.81 17.16
N ARG A 777 13.55 -26.02 17.70
CA ARG A 777 12.90 -27.20 17.10
C ARG A 777 11.38 -27.07 17.07
N ALA A 778 10.80 -26.42 18.07
CA ALA A 778 9.36 -26.11 18.11
C ALA A 778 8.92 -25.15 16.99
N LEU A 779 9.85 -24.43 16.37
CA LEU A 779 9.60 -23.50 15.25
C LEU A 779 9.82 -24.15 13.89
N PHE A 780 10.21 -25.43 13.85
CA PHE A 780 10.33 -26.15 12.59
C PHE A 780 8.95 -26.48 12.03
N PRO A 781 8.75 -26.31 10.72
CA PRO A 781 7.49 -26.67 10.10
C PRO A 781 7.16 -28.15 10.31
N PRO A 782 5.89 -28.51 10.55
CA PRO A 782 5.50 -29.91 10.77
C PRO A 782 5.92 -30.86 9.63
N TRP A 783 6.00 -30.36 8.40
CA TRP A 783 6.38 -31.15 7.22
C TRP A 783 7.88 -31.45 7.09
N TRP A 784 8.76 -30.90 7.94
CA TRP A 784 10.19 -31.28 7.97
C TRP A 784 10.44 -32.67 8.56
N GLN A 785 9.40 -33.37 9.02
CA GLN A 785 9.35 -34.80 9.40
C GLN A 785 10.68 -35.38 9.91
N GLY A 786 11.04 -35.02 11.14
CA GLY A 786 12.19 -35.61 11.85
C GLY A 786 13.55 -35.22 11.27
N PRO A 787 14.04 -33.98 11.53
CA PRO A 787 15.37 -33.56 11.11
C PRO A 787 16.46 -34.51 11.62
N VAL A 788 17.37 -34.91 10.73
CA VAL A 788 18.47 -35.82 11.06
C VAL A 788 19.63 -35.01 11.64
N VAL A 789 20.04 -35.34 12.86
CA VAL A 789 21.17 -34.68 13.51
C VAL A 789 22.48 -35.24 12.97
N THR A 790 23.28 -34.40 12.31
CA THR A 790 24.53 -34.76 11.62
C THR A 790 25.67 -33.85 12.12
N ARG A 791 26.35 -34.24 13.19
CA ARG A 791 27.39 -33.42 13.88
C ARG A 791 28.80 -33.52 13.29
N THR A 792 28.98 -34.28 12.21
CA THR A 792 30.29 -34.47 11.58
C THR A 792 30.15 -34.43 10.06
N PRO A 793 31.19 -34.00 9.31
CA PRO A 793 31.17 -34.04 7.85
C PRO A 793 30.88 -35.43 7.29
N ALA A 794 31.37 -36.49 7.93
CA ALA A 794 31.09 -37.87 7.53
C ALA A 794 29.60 -38.23 7.67
N ALA A 795 28.94 -37.80 8.76
CA ALA A 795 27.51 -38.04 8.95
C ALA A 795 26.65 -37.23 7.97
N ILE A 796 27.06 -35.99 7.65
CA ILE A 796 26.42 -35.17 6.61
C ILE A 796 26.54 -35.87 5.25
N GLU A 797 27.74 -36.36 4.92
CA GLU A 797 28.05 -37.06 3.69
C GLU A 797 27.20 -38.34 3.55
N GLU A 798 27.16 -39.17 4.60
CA GLU A 798 26.35 -40.40 4.64
C GLU A 798 24.86 -40.11 4.46
N ALA A 799 24.30 -39.15 5.20
CA ALA A 799 22.88 -38.79 5.10
C ALA A 799 22.53 -38.23 3.71
N ALA A 800 23.39 -37.38 3.14
CA ALA A 800 23.20 -36.86 1.79
C ALA A 800 23.27 -37.98 0.74
N ALA A 801 24.24 -38.91 0.86
CA ALA A 801 24.37 -40.06 -0.04
C ALA A 801 23.13 -40.97 0.00
N MET A 802 22.63 -41.28 1.21
CA MET A 802 21.42 -42.07 1.40
C MET A 802 20.21 -41.41 0.75
N PHE A 803 20.03 -40.10 0.98
CA PHE A 803 18.92 -39.35 0.41
C PHE A 803 18.97 -39.37 -1.13
N TRP A 804 20.11 -39.00 -1.74
CA TRP A 804 20.22 -38.90 -3.20
C TRP A 804 20.32 -40.26 -3.92
N GLY A 805 20.65 -41.33 -3.19
CA GLY A 805 20.73 -42.71 -3.73
C GLY A 805 19.38 -43.43 -3.81
N THR A 806 18.36 -42.94 -3.11
CA THR A 806 16.95 -43.31 -3.30
C THR A 806 16.33 -42.53 -4.44
#